data_AF-A0A9D5MAD7-F1
#
_entry.id   AF-A0A9D5MAD7-F1
#
_cell.length_a   1.000
_cell.length_b   1.000
_cell.length_c   1.000
_cell.angle_alpha   90.00
_cell.angle_beta   90.00
_cell.angle_gamma   90.00
#
_symmetry.space_group_name_H-M   'P 1'
#
loop_
_entity.id
_entity.type
_entity.pdbx_description
1 polymer ?
#
loop_
_entity_poly.entity_id
_entity_poly.type
_entity_poly.pdbx_seq_one_letter_code
_entity_poly.pdbx_strand_id
1 'polypeptide(L)'
;MGMRLNRHTWRMIVLTAAVVLAAALFGQRGGGGRTDCTVALVPRSGMTILSQNPVRVKRGGDAAFTVQLDPGYHHDEASGLRYENGVLYLDDVRDPRSVQYVPRRECSLTVRDADRGYVEILSGDTVLTGSTAEIRVAAPAHYTVTQVLVNGEGHAVSPAGTVSFQVRGDSDIALDMQGEPVAFSVASDPAGSVRNLSEREEYRYGDTVALRSACASPSVHFDGWSTGAYLSDGGTKLSSDQDIVLTLSGDTRVYANFTDTHTYVVTIDPNGGEASGAVACTDLSAGRPAYLPADTGVLSRKGHVLTGYNTQPDGAGQHYALSAPIMMGEGNVTLYAEWVPVTPADALSYETKDGFVVIKGVSRDIGDTLALPARIDGKPVRRVESRAFAGNAALRTVVLPLGVTRVEKEAFAECPSLSTVYLPKTLISLSPTAFRDCPSFKRLRLLTDTETRVYEDTFDAALADRYERLTATEGKRIIFVAGSSGSFGLDSNLLAERYPDYQIVNFSGSYLYGILPMACLVREHIHQGDVVIFAPEYYEGMYASELNTEIENWMYLESNYNMLEDLDMQLVGRSILSPFVEFFTEREKILPGKQEPHGMYVRTVFNEYGDVSAERGNKKETNPSLPDADIIESAGVDAYAEVFSSIAARGGTCLFSFPPVSDGNASKDRLRSDYDSFTQKVEQSFAGLPCTVISDAADYIFPASVFYDSRYHMTLEGAKLRTQQLIADLDASGILR
;
A
#
# COMPACT_ATOMS: atom_id res chain seq x y z
N MET A 1 -85.19 -48.53 15.19
CA MET A 1 -85.47 -47.75 16.41
C MET A 1 -85.28 -48.67 17.61
N GLY A 2 -84.64 -48.24 18.71
CA GLY A 2 -84.69 -48.97 19.99
C GLY A 2 -83.51 -49.88 20.40
N MET A 3 -82.45 -49.26 20.92
CA MET A 3 -81.69 -49.66 22.13
C MET A 3 -81.08 -51.06 22.40
N ARG A 4 -79.80 -50.96 22.84
CA ARG A 4 -79.09 -51.68 23.93
C ARG A 4 -78.38 -53.02 23.65
N LEU A 5 -77.05 -52.91 23.61
CA LEU A 5 -76.08 -53.99 23.83
C LEU A 5 -76.18 -54.58 25.25
N ASN A 6 -75.89 -55.87 25.38
CA ASN A 6 -75.14 -56.45 26.49
C ASN A 6 -74.10 -57.41 25.88
N ARG A 7 -72.80 -57.08 25.96
CA ARG A 7 -71.86 -57.60 26.99
C ARG A 7 -71.91 -59.13 27.01
N HIS A 8 -70.98 -59.83 26.36
CA HIS A 8 -69.58 -60.07 26.72
C HIS A 8 -68.80 -60.32 25.39
N THR A 9 -67.51 -60.00 25.20
CA THR A 9 -66.36 -60.17 26.09
C THR A 9 -65.30 -59.10 25.78
N TRP A 10 -64.65 -58.60 26.83
CA TRP A 10 -63.47 -57.73 26.90
C TRP A 10 -62.71 -57.40 25.60
N ARG A 11 -62.77 -56.14 25.17
CA ARG A 11 -61.68 -55.52 24.38
C ARG A 11 -60.53 -55.15 25.32
N MET A 12 -59.58 -56.06 25.53
CA MET A 12 -58.21 -55.64 25.79
C MET A 12 -57.60 -55.19 24.47
N ILE A 13 -57.66 -53.88 24.20
CA ILE A 13 -56.74 -53.28 23.24
C ILE A 13 -55.50 -52.88 24.04
N VAL A 14 -54.52 -53.78 24.07
CA VAL A 14 -53.15 -53.42 24.43
C VAL A 14 -52.58 -52.69 23.22
N LEU A 15 -52.49 -51.36 23.30
CA LEU A 15 -51.67 -50.58 22.39
C LEU A 15 -50.28 -50.42 23.01
N THR A 16 -49.30 -51.07 22.37
CA THR A 16 -47.90 -50.68 22.35
C THR A 16 -47.76 -49.29 21.68
N ALA A 17 -46.82 -48.41 22.05
CA ALA A 17 -45.61 -48.62 22.85
C ALA A 17 -45.31 -47.45 23.86
N ALA A 18 -44.57 -47.81 24.92
CA ALA A 18 -43.76 -47.00 25.86
C ALA A 18 -44.30 -45.66 26.46
N VAL A 19 -44.52 -45.50 27.78
CA VAL A 19 -44.61 -46.41 28.94
C VAL A 19 -45.61 -45.73 29.88
N VAL A 20 -46.65 -46.43 30.33
CA VAL A 20 -47.83 -45.80 30.96
C VAL A 20 -48.27 -46.56 32.22
N LEU A 21 -48.37 -45.87 33.36
CA LEU A 21 -49.24 -46.31 34.46
C LEU A 21 -50.67 -45.96 34.08
N ALA A 22 -51.58 -46.94 34.08
CA ALA A 22 -53.00 -46.68 33.87
C ALA A 22 -53.80 -46.91 35.16
N ALA A 23 -54.43 -45.86 35.68
CA ALA A 23 -55.35 -45.95 36.82
C ALA A 23 -56.71 -46.51 36.38
N ALA A 24 -56.90 -47.84 36.46
CA ALA A 24 -58.09 -48.51 35.92
C ALA A 24 -59.32 -48.41 36.84
N LEU A 25 -60.32 -47.60 36.46
CA LEU A 25 -61.60 -47.47 37.17
C LEU A 25 -62.63 -48.52 36.73
N PHE A 26 -62.92 -49.50 37.60
CA PHE A 26 -63.91 -50.55 37.32
C PHE A 26 -65.33 -50.15 37.78
N GLY A 27 -66.15 -49.66 36.86
CA GLY A 27 -67.56 -49.33 37.11
C GLY A 27 -68.51 -49.92 36.07
N GLN A 28 -69.52 -50.69 36.50
CA GLN A 28 -70.57 -51.15 35.58
C GLN A 28 -71.48 -50.00 35.17
N ARG A 29 -71.42 -49.56 33.90
CA ARG A 29 -72.46 -48.70 33.30
C ARG A 29 -73.77 -49.47 33.07
N GLY A 30 -74.52 -49.72 34.14
CA GLY A 30 -75.97 -49.56 34.14
C GLY A 30 -76.29 -48.07 34.30
N GLY A 31 -77.44 -47.59 33.83
CA GLY A 31 -77.68 -46.15 33.71
C GLY A 31 -77.87 -45.43 35.06
N GLY A 32 -77.12 -44.33 35.26
CA GLY A 32 -77.44 -43.23 36.18
C GLY A 32 -77.18 -43.47 37.68
N GLY A 33 -76.09 -42.91 38.21
CA GLY A 33 -75.82 -42.83 39.66
C GLY A 33 -74.32 -42.84 39.98
N ARG A 34 -73.90 -42.10 41.01
CA ARG A 34 -72.47 -42.00 41.41
C ARG A 34 -71.94 -43.37 41.88
N THR A 35 -70.78 -43.75 41.37
CA THR A 35 -70.10 -45.03 41.64
C THR A 35 -68.78 -44.79 42.35
N ASP A 36 -68.50 -45.52 43.44
CA ASP A 36 -67.15 -45.60 44.02
C ASP A 36 -66.17 -46.25 43.03
N CYS A 37 -64.89 -45.92 43.19
CA CYS A 37 -63.82 -46.30 42.26
C CYS A 37 -62.75 -47.14 42.98
N THR A 38 -62.47 -48.34 42.47
CA THR A 38 -61.17 -48.99 42.72
C THR A 38 -60.15 -48.38 41.77
N VAL A 39 -59.00 -47.95 42.29
CA VAL A 39 -57.84 -47.43 41.55
C VAL A 39 -56.69 -48.41 41.73
N ALA A 40 -56.36 -49.11 40.65
CA ALA A 40 -55.13 -49.88 40.55
C ALA A 40 -54.07 -49.03 39.85
N LEU A 41 -52.87 -48.93 40.42
CA LEU A 41 -51.71 -48.76 39.57
C LEU A 41 -51.41 -50.10 38.89
N VAL A 42 -51.03 -50.06 37.63
CA VAL A 42 -50.55 -51.24 36.92
C VAL A 42 -49.08 -50.99 36.58
N PRO A 43 -48.13 -51.60 37.31
CA PRO A 43 -46.72 -51.47 36.99
C PRO A 43 -46.43 -52.18 35.67
N ARG A 44 -45.46 -51.64 34.94
CA ARG A 44 -44.78 -52.30 33.84
C ARG A 44 -43.28 -52.20 34.09
N SER A 45 -42.50 -53.01 33.36
CA SER A 45 -41.03 -53.04 33.44
C SER A 45 -40.45 -51.62 33.48
N GLY A 46 -39.55 -51.33 34.42
CA GLY A 46 -39.13 -49.96 34.72
C GLY A 46 -39.62 -49.43 36.07
N MET A 47 -40.64 -50.04 36.70
CA MET A 47 -41.16 -49.59 38.01
C MET A 47 -41.64 -50.73 38.92
N THR A 48 -41.14 -50.73 40.15
CA THR A 48 -41.60 -51.59 41.26
C THR A 48 -42.52 -50.78 42.18
N ILE A 49 -43.73 -51.26 42.47
CA ILE A 49 -44.64 -50.61 43.43
C ILE A 49 -44.38 -51.19 44.82
N LEU A 50 -44.09 -50.32 45.78
CA LEU A 50 -43.69 -50.68 47.15
C LEU A 50 -44.84 -50.51 48.16
N SER A 51 -46.00 -50.02 47.72
CA SER A 51 -47.19 -49.70 48.53
C SER A 51 -48.41 -50.54 48.13
N GLN A 52 -49.47 -50.48 48.94
CA GLN A 52 -50.68 -51.30 48.74
C GLN A 52 -51.45 -50.88 47.47
N ASN A 53 -51.83 -51.87 46.66
CA ASN A 53 -52.40 -51.64 45.32
C ASN A 53 -53.24 -52.87 44.90
N PRO A 54 -54.51 -52.72 44.47
CA PRO A 54 -55.26 -51.48 44.28
C PRO A 54 -55.84 -50.90 45.57
N VAL A 55 -56.16 -49.60 45.53
CA VAL A 55 -56.85 -48.85 46.61
C VAL A 55 -58.25 -48.45 46.18
N ARG A 56 -59.17 -48.22 47.13
CA ARG A 56 -60.53 -47.73 46.84
C ARG A 56 -60.67 -46.26 47.24
N VAL A 57 -61.21 -45.46 46.34
CA VAL A 57 -61.47 -44.02 46.53
C VAL A 57 -62.86 -43.65 45.99
N LYS A 58 -63.40 -42.53 46.48
CA LYS A 58 -64.63 -41.96 45.91
C LYS A 58 -64.31 -41.32 44.56
N ARG A 59 -65.22 -41.43 43.59
CA ARG A 59 -65.02 -40.83 42.26
C ARG A 59 -64.94 -39.30 42.37
N GLY A 60 -63.77 -38.75 42.06
CA GLY A 60 -63.42 -37.34 42.27
C GLY A 60 -62.67 -37.02 43.58
N GLY A 61 -61.90 -37.98 44.11
CA GLY A 61 -60.95 -37.78 45.20
C GLY A 61 -59.59 -38.42 44.90
N ASP A 62 -58.60 -38.17 45.74
CA ASP A 62 -57.18 -38.40 45.44
C ASP A 62 -56.68 -39.80 45.85
N ALA A 63 -55.55 -40.24 45.28
CA ALA A 63 -54.87 -41.51 45.59
C ALA A 63 -53.33 -41.35 45.55
N ALA A 64 -52.57 -42.14 46.32
CA ALA A 64 -51.11 -42.06 46.36
C ALA A 64 -50.44 -43.43 46.55
N PHE A 65 -49.23 -43.61 46.00
CA PHE A 65 -48.51 -44.88 45.95
C PHE A 65 -46.98 -44.70 46.00
N THR A 66 -46.30 -45.35 46.95
CA THR A 66 -44.84 -45.50 46.94
C THR A 66 -44.38 -46.46 45.84
N VAL A 67 -43.38 -46.06 45.05
CA VAL A 67 -42.80 -46.79 43.92
C VAL A 67 -41.27 -46.55 43.81
N GLN A 68 -40.56 -47.47 43.18
CA GLN A 68 -39.14 -47.37 42.82
C GLN A 68 -39.00 -47.57 41.31
N LEU A 69 -38.12 -46.79 40.67
CA LEU A 69 -37.88 -46.83 39.22
C LEU A 69 -36.55 -47.53 38.90
N ASP A 70 -36.49 -48.20 37.75
CA ASP A 70 -35.24 -48.78 37.25
C ASP A 70 -34.27 -47.66 36.80
N PRO A 71 -32.93 -47.85 36.90
CA PRO A 71 -31.94 -46.82 36.56
C PRO A 71 -31.99 -46.29 35.12
N GLY A 72 -32.66 -47.03 34.23
CA GLY A 72 -32.91 -46.69 32.84
C GLY A 72 -34.18 -45.88 32.60
N TYR A 73 -34.80 -45.27 33.63
CA TYR A 73 -36.06 -44.53 33.54
C TYR A 73 -36.02 -43.19 34.29
N HIS A 74 -36.79 -42.22 33.80
CA HIS A 74 -37.12 -40.96 34.46
C HIS A 74 -38.63 -40.71 34.34
N HIS A 75 -39.12 -39.53 34.72
CA HIS A 75 -40.55 -39.19 34.66
C HIS A 75 -40.73 -37.74 34.20
N ASP A 76 -41.81 -37.50 33.46
CA ASP A 76 -42.31 -36.16 33.14
C ASP A 76 -43.49 -35.81 34.07
N GLU A 77 -43.56 -34.56 34.53
CA GLU A 77 -44.69 -34.08 35.33
C GLU A 77 -45.91 -33.72 34.46
N ALA A 78 -47.12 -33.96 34.97
CA ALA A 78 -48.37 -33.71 34.25
C ALA A 78 -49.48 -33.24 35.20
N SER A 79 -50.44 -32.46 34.70
CA SER A 79 -51.41 -31.76 35.54
C SER A 79 -52.23 -32.69 36.47
N GLY A 80 -52.18 -32.41 37.77
CA GLY A 80 -52.85 -33.19 38.82
C GLY A 80 -52.19 -34.54 39.11
N LEU A 81 -50.86 -34.61 38.91
CA LEU A 81 -50.05 -35.80 39.12
C LEU A 81 -48.60 -35.42 39.45
N ARG A 82 -48.02 -36.05 40.46
CA ARG A 82 -46.74 -35.61 41.07
C ARG A 82 -45.92 -36.79 41.58
N TYR A 83 -44.60 -36.78 41.38
CA TYR A 83 -43.69 -37.81 41.89
C TYR A 83 -42.55 -37.21 42.70
N GLU A 84 -42.53 -37.50 44.01
CA GLU A 84 -41.55 -36.95 44.95
C GLU A 84 -40.98 -38.08 45.82
N ASN A 85 -39.66 -38.18 45.93
CA ASN A 85 -38.96 -39.08 46.86
C ASN A 85 -39.44 -40.55 46.83
N GLY A 86 -39.78 -41.08 45.65
CA GLY A 86 -40.29 -42.45 45.51
C GLY A 86 -41.80 -42.59 45.80
N VAL A 87 -42.57 -41.51 45.80
CA VAL A 87 -44.04 -41.55 45.99
C VAL A 87 -44.74 -40.79 44.87
N LEU A 88 -45.70 -41.47 44.23
CA LEU A 88 -46.54 -40.96 43.16
C LEU A 88 -47.94 -40.60 43.69
N TYR A 89 -48.40 -39.39 43.40
CA TYR A 89 -49.71 -38.85 43.80
C TYR A 89 -50.60 -38.64 42.58
N LEU A 90 -51.89 -38.97 42.69
CA LEU A 90 -52.93 -38.79 41.68
C LEU A 90 -54.13 -38.06 42.28
N ASP A 91 -54.32 -36.81 41.90
CA ASP A 91 -55.37 -35.96 42.48
C ASP A 91 -56.67 -36.04 41.66
N ASP A 92 -57.83 -35.86 42.30
CA ASP A 92 -59.17 -35.76 41.70
C ASP A 92 -59.51 -36.87 40.68
N VAL A 93 -59.62 -38.11 41.17
CA VAL A 93 -59.81 -39.32 40.34
C VAL A 93 -61.27 -39.47 39.89
N ARG A 94 -61.67 -38.65 38.92
CA ARG A 94 -62.97 -38.73 38.23
C ARG A 94 -62.97 -39.74 37.10
N ASP A 95 -61.85 -39.83 36.39
CA ASP A 95 -61.66 -40.65 35.18
C ASP A 95 -60.25 -41.29 35.20
N PRO A 96 -59.99 -42.35 34.41
CA PRO A 96 -58.69 -43.00 34.36
C PRO A 96 -57.59 -42.03 33.94
N ARG A 97 -56.47 -41.98 34.68
CA ARG A 97 -55.30 -41.16 34.35
C ARG A 97 -54.10 -42.02 33.94
N SER A 98 -53.24 -41.41 33.13
CA SER A 98 -52.01 -41.99 32.58
C SER A 98 -50.80 -41.13 32.92
N VAL A 99 -49.76 -41.74 33.48
CA VAL A 99 -48.44 -41.10 33.75
C VAL A 99 -47.42 -41.68 32.80
N GLN A 100 -46.56 -40.84 32.22
CA GLN A 100 -45.45 -41.30 31.39
C GLN A 100 -44.15 -41.30 32.20
N TYR A 101 -43.75 -42.49 32.66
CA TYR A 101 -42.37 -42.72 33.06
C TYR A 101 -41.59 -42.95 31.78
N VAL A 102 -40.89 -41.92 31.34
CA VAL A 102 -40.09 -41.98 30.13
C VAL A 102 -38.88 -42.89 30.40
N PRO A 103 -38.69 -43.98 29.61
CA PRO A 103 -37.39 -44.63 29.53
C PRO A 103 -36.31 -43.57 29.27
N ARG A 104 -35.05 -43.83 29.61
CA ARG A 104 -33.92 -43.05 29.09
C ARG A 104 -34.08 -43.01 27.57
N ARG A 105 -34.49 -41.85 27.05
CA ARG A 105 -34.65 -41.67 25.62
C ARG A 105 -33.28 -41.34 25.05
N GLU A 106 -32.94 -42.13 24.06
CA GLU A 106 -32.05 -41.74 22.98
C GLU A 106 -32.54 -40.38 22.44
N CYS A 107 -31.75 -39.35 22.70
CA CYS A 107 -31.88 -38.01 22.16
C CYS A 107 -31.03 -37.92 20.90
N SER A 108 -31.63 -37.41 19.82
CA SER A 108 -30.87 -36.99 18.65
C SER A 108 -30.35 -35.57 18.88
N LEU A 109 -29.02 -35.40 18.89
CA LEU A 109 -28.41 -34.08 18.88
C LEU A 109 -28.72 -33.40 17.55
N THR A 110 -29.25 -32.18 17.61
CA THR A 110 -29.69 -31.43 16.42
C THR A 110 -28.90 -30.14 16.30
N VAL A 111 -28.42 -29.77 15.10
CA VAL A 111 -27.51 -28.62 14.90
C VAL A 111 -28.19 -27.49 14.11
N ARG A 112 -27.90 -26.23 14.47
CA ARG A 112 -28.48 -24.98 13.95
C ARG A 112 -27.44 -23.85 13.90
N ASP A 113 -26.77 -23.69 12.77
CA ASP A 113 -25.88 -22.55 12.51
C ASP A 113 -26.68 -21.24 12.42
N ALA A 114 -26.13 -20.12 12.93
CA ALA A 114 -26.78 -18.81 12.90
C ALA A 114 -26.50 -18.03 11.60
N ASP A 115 -25.24 -17.99 11.15
CA ASP A 115 -24.77 -17.00 10.15
C ASP A 115 -23.77 -17.53 9.08
N ARG A 116 -23.51 -18.86 9.01
CA ARG A 116 -22.61 -19.60 8.06
C ARG A 116 -21.11 -19.50 8.39
N GLY A 117 -20.26 -20.51 8.18
CA GLY A 117 -20.42 -21.88 7.65
C GLY A 117 -19.33 -22.16 6.60
N TYR A 118 -18.53 -23.24 6.61
CA TYR A 118 -18.71 -24.60 7.15
C TYR A 118 -17.80 -24.96 8.35
N VAL A 119 -18.17 -26.01 9.09
CA VAL A 119 -17.43 -26.59 10.22
C VAL A 119 -17.63 -28.12 10.25
N GLU A 120 -16.57 -28.94 10.21
CA GLU A 120 -16.78 -30.41 10.25
C GLU A 120 -17.05 -30.90 11.68
N ILE A 121 -18.33 -31.12 11.98
CA ILE A 121 -18.75 -31.67 13.28
C ILE A 121 -18.85 -33.19 13.21
N LEU A 122 -17.78 -33.87 13.63
CA LEU A 122 -17.78 -35.35 13.70
C LEU A 122 -18.52 -35.80 14.96
N SER A 123 -19.83 -35.97 14.84
CA SER A 123 -20.69 -36.70 15.78
C SER A 123 -21.89 -37.26 15.04
N GLY A 124 -22.15 -38.57 15.19
CA GLY A 124 -23.22 -39.28 14.47
C GLY A 124 -24.08 -40.18 15.35
N ASP A 125 -23.92 -40.10 16.67
CA ASP A 125 -24.49 -41.07 17.61
C ASP A 125 -25.69 -40.51 18.39
N THR A 126 -26.73 -41.32 18.51
CA THR A 126 -27.86 -41.04 19.41
C THR A 126 -27.42 -41.22 20.86
N VAL A 127 -27.52 -40.16 21.67
CA VAL A 127 -27.01 -40.14 23.06
C VAL A 127 -28.14 -40.12 24.07
N LEU A 128 -27.94 -40.79 25.21
CA LEU A 128 -28.98 -40.88 26.23
C LEU A 128 -29.12 -39.57 27.00
N THR A 129 -30.34 -39.05 27.05
CA THR A 129 -30.73 -37.89 27.87
C THR A 129 -30.21 -38.04 29.31
N GLY A 130 -29.51 -37.01 29.82
CA GLY A 130 -28.87 -37.02 31.14
C GLY A 130 -27.44 -37.60 31.18
N SER A 131 -26.78 -37.74 30.02
CA SER A 131 -25.40 -38.22 29.90
C SER A 131 -24.49 -37.18 29.23
N THR A 132 -23.17 -37.35 29.34
CA THR A 132 -22.18 -36.58 28.58
C THR A 132 -22.15 -37.03 27.11
N ALA A 133 -22.06 -36.09 26.18
CA ALA A 133 -21.77 -36.31 24.77
C ALA A 133 -20.51 -35.53 24.35
N GLU A 134 -19.88 -35.95 23.26
CA GLU A 134 -18.75 -35.26 22.63
C GLU A 134 -19.02 -35.05 21.13
N ILE A 135 -18.55 -33.93 20.61
CA ILE A 135 -18.57 -33.60 19.18
C ILE A 135 -17.18 -33.11 18.76
N ARG A 136 -16.61 -33.60 17.65
CA ARG A 136 -15.44 -32.92 17.06
C ARG A 136 -15.90 -31.73 16.25
N VAL A 137 -14.97 -30.84 15.91
CA VAL A 137 -15.19 -29.58 15.21
C VAL A 137 -13.94 -29.32 14.37
N ALA A 138 -14.04 -28.93 13.09
CA ALA A 138 -12.87 -28.57 12.27
C ALA A 138 -13.11 -27.32 11.42
N ALA A 139 -12.23 -26.33 11.55
CA ALA A 139 -12.29 -25.05 10.87
C ALA A 139 -11.64 -25.10 9.47
N PRO A 140 -12.21 -24.40 8.50
CA PRO A 140 -11.57 -24.08 7.23
C PRO A 140 -10.48 -22.99 7.41
N ALA A 141 -9.66 -22.79 6.36
CA ALA A 141 -8.47 -21.91 6.37
C ALA A 141 -8.78 -20.39 6.33
N HIS A 142 -9.95 -20.00 6.85
CA HIS A 142 -10.74 -18.92 6.27
C HIS A 142 -11.79 -18.37 7.24
N TYR A 143 -12.53 -19.22 7.94
CA TYR A 143 -13.34 -18.78 9.08
C TYR A 143 -12.98 -19.65 10.25
N THR A 144 -12.78 -19.03 11.40
CA THR A 144 -12.59 -19.75 12.65
C THR A 144 -13.92 -19.86 13.36
N VAL A 145 -14.26 -21.09 13.74
CA VAL A 145 -15.34 -21.39 14.68
C VAL A 145 -14.93 -20.78 16.01
N THR A 146 -15.67 -19.79 16.49
CA THR A 146 -15.38 -19.12 17.76
C THR A 146 -16.06 -19.86 18.91
N GLN A 147 -17.28 -20.38 18.70
CA GLN A 147 -18.03 -21.07 19.75
C GLN A 147 -19.03 -22.10 19.22
N VAL A 148 -19.39 -23.05 20.09
CA VAL A 148 -20.56 -23.93 19.97
C VAL A 148 -21.55 -23.60 21.09
N LEU A 149 -22.83 -23.40 20.79
CA LEU A 149 -23.89 -23.04 21.74
C LEU A 149 -24.89 -24.20 21.90
N VAL A 150 -24.91 -24.92 23.02
CA VAL A 150 -25.84 -26.03 23.25
C VAL A 150 -27.03 -25.54 24.07
N ASN A 151 -28.23 -25.55 23.49
CA ASN A 151 -29.46 -24.98 24.08
C ASN A 151 -29.30 -23.54 24.60
N GLY A 152 -28.37 -22.76 24.02
CA GLY A 152 -28.01 -21.40 24.45
C GLY A 152 -26.94 -21.31 25.55
N GLU A 153 -26.45 -22.43 26.11
CA GLU A 153 -25.25 -22.48 26.95
C GLU A 153 -23.99 -22.61 26.06
N GLY A 154 -22.98 -21.76 26.25
CA GLY A 154 -21.84 -21.66 25.33
C GLY A 154 -20.60 -22.49 25.70
N HIS A 155 -20.01 -23.12 24.68
CA HIS A 155 -18.85 -24.01 24.75
C HIS A 155 -17.78 -23.57 23.73
N ALA A 156 -16.60 -23.19 24.23
CA ALA A 156 -15.50 -22.71 23.39
C ALA A 156 -14.83 -23.83 22.57
N VAL A 157 -14.27 -23.48 21.41
CA VAL A 157 -13.57 -24.44 20.52
C VAL A 157 -12.29 -23.85 19.95
N SER A 158 -11.29 -24.70 19.71
CA SER A 158 -10.13 -24.38 18.87
C SER A 158 -10.48 -24.56 17.38
N PRO A 159 -9.74 -23.94 16.43
CA PRO A 159 -10.05 -24.01 15.00
C PRO A 159 -10.42 -25.43 14.54
N ALA A 160 -9.58 -26.42 14.83
CA ALA A 160 -10.05 -27.81 14.94
C ALA A 160 -9.91 -28.31 16.39
N GLY A 161 -10.90 -29.06 16.88
CA GLY A 161 -11.01 -29.44 18.29
C GLY A 161 -12.09 -30.49 18.58
N THR A 162 -12.36 -30.73 19.87
CA THR A 162 -13.46 -31.60 20.35
C THR A 162 -14.09 -30.96 21.58
N VAL A 163 -15.42 -30.97 21.63
CA VAL A 163 -16.26 -30.26 22.59
C VAL A 163 -17.16 -31.27 23.30
N SER A 164 -17.18 -31.25 24.63
CA SER A 164 -17.95 -32.20 25.44
C SER A 164 -18.95 -31.48 26.35
N PHE A 165 -20.21 -31.94 26.39
CA PHE A 165 -21.31 -31.28 27.11
C PHE A 165 -22.36 -32.29 27.63
N GLN A 166 -23.31 -31.82 28.46
CA GLN A 166 -24.37 -32.65 29.04
C GLN A 166 -25.67 -32.57 28.23
N VAL A 167 -26.23 -33.71 27.85
CA VAL A 167 -27.46 -33.80 27.04
C VAL A 167 -28.70 -33.66 27.93
N ARG A 168 -29.59 -32.70 27.62
CA ARG A 168 -30.83 -32.42 28.36
C ARG A 168 -32.02 -32.34 27.41
N GLY A 169 -33.09 -33.10 27.70
CA GLY A 169 -34.27 -33.18 26.84
C GLY A 169 -33.91 -33.50 25.38
N ASP A 170 -34.64 -32.91 24.44
CA ASP A 170 -34.18 -32.77 23.05
C ASP A 170 -33.15 -31.63 23.02
N SER A 171 -31.89 -31.93 22.69
CA SER A 171 -30.77 -30.96 22.74
C SER A 171 -30.41 -30.41 21.35
N ASP A 172 -30.55 -29.10 21.21
CA ASP A 172 -30.08 -28.32 20.05
C ASP A 172 -28.65 -27.77 20.27
N ILE A 173 -27.89 -27.63 19.19
CA ILE A 173 -26.50 -27.14 19.13
C ILE A 173 -26.44 -26.03 18.08
N ALA A 174 -25.74 -24.94 18.32
CA ALA A 174 -25.53 -23.83 17.37
C ALA A 174 -24.05 -23.43 17.29
N LEU A 175 -23.70 -22.56 16.34
CA LEU A 175 -22.33 -22.14 16.06
C LEU A 175 -22.22 -20.61 16.04
N ASP A 176 -21.08 -20.12 16.53
CA ASP A 176 -20.58 -18.76 16.37
C ASP A 176 -19.26 -18.81 15.59
N MET A 177 -19.05 -17.84 14.70
CA MET A 177 -17.96 -17.85 13.70
C MET A 177 -17.52 -16.44 13.34
N GLN A 178 -16.22 -16.28 13.09
CA GLN A 178 -15.66 -15.01 12.65
C GLN A 178 -14.51 -15.22 11.65
N GLY A 179 -14.49 -14.37 10.62
CA GLY A 179 -13.33 -14.04 9.80
C GLY A 179 -12.86 -12.63 10.14
N GLU A 180 -11.56 -12.45 10.37
CA GLU A 180 -10.96 -11.14 10.63
C GLU A 180 -11.02 -10.24 9.40
N PRO A 181 -11.22 -8.91 9.50
CA PRO A 181 -11.04 -8.01 8.37
C PRO A 181 -9.65 -8.19 7.74
N VAL A 182 -9.58 -8.25 6.40
CA VAL A 182 -8.32 -8.38 5.66
C VAL A 182 -8.18 -7.25 4.64
N ALA A 183 -6.98 -6.72 4.51
CA ALA A 183 -6.65 -5.76 3.47
C ALA A 183 -6.56 -6.50 2.12
N PHE A 184 -7.52 -6.24 1.24
CA PHE A 184 -7.48 -6.71 -0.14
C PHE A 184 -7.26 -5.52 -1.07
N SER A 185 -6.23 -5.61 -1.93
CA SER A 185 -5.93 -4.56 -2.91
C SER A 185 -5.55 -5.16 -4.26
N VAL A 186 -5.93 -4.48 -5.33
CA VAL A 186 -5.66 -4.93 -6.70
C VAL A 186 -5.14 -3.75 -7.51
N ALA A 187 -4.06 -3.97 -8.25
CA ALA A 187 -3.46 -2.97 -9.12
C ALA A 187 -3.28 -3.50 -10.55
N SER A 188 -3.22 -2.58 -11.50
CA SER A 188 -2.91 -2.82 -12.92
C SER A 188 -2.05 -1.69 -13.47
N ASP A 189 -1.09 -2.05 -14.32
CA ASP A 189 -0.32 -1.12 -15.15
C ASP A 189 -1.26 -0.28 -16.05
N PRO A 190 -0.98 1.04 -16.28
CA PRO A 190 -1.85 1.95 -17.05
C PRO A 190 -2.33 1.47 -18.44
N ALA A 191 -1.68 0.50 -19.08
CA ALA A 191 -2.17 -0.08 -20.33
C ALA A 191 -3.40 -1.00 -20.14
N GLY A 192 -3.62 -1.54 -18.94
CA GLY A 192 -4.69 -2.47 -18.59
C GLY A 192 -5.67 -1.92 -17.56
N SER A 193 -6.83 -2.56 -17.44
CA SER A 193 -7.80 -2.23 -16.39
C SER A 193 -8.26 -3.48 -15.64
N VAL A 194 -8.29 -3.41 -14.31
CA VAL A 194 -9.10 -4.35 -13.52
C VAL A 194 -10.47 -3.74 -13.31
N ARG A 195 -11.51 -4.41 -13.78
CA ARG A 195 -12.89 -4.00 -13.50
C ARG A 195 -13.42 -4.81 -12.34
N ASN A 196 -13.49 -4.17 -11.17
CA ASN A 196 -14.25 -4.73 -10.06
C ASN A 196 -15.77 -4.60 -10.33
N LEU A 197 -16.57 -5.57 -9.88
CA LEU A 197 -18.00 -5.68 -10.19
C LEU A 197 -18.91 -5.83 -8.95
N SER A 198 -18.39 -5.73 -7.73
CA SER A 198 -19.18 -5.37 -6.54
C SER A 198 -18.75 -4.00 -6.00
N GLU A 199 -19.71 -3.11 -5.80
CA GLU A 199 -19.49 -1.83 -5.14
C GLU A 199 -19.31 -2.07 -3.62
N ARG A 200 -18.19 -1.61 -3.05
CA ARG A 200 -17.91 -1.51 -1.60
C ARG A 200 -18.33 -2.71 -0.75
N GLU A 201 -17.44 -3.69 -0.62
CA GLU A 201 -17.53 -4.74 0.41
C GLU A 201 -16.30 -4.68 1.33
N GLU A 202 -16.51 -4.83 2.64
CA GLU A 202 -15.43 -5.03 3.62
C GLU A 202 -15.01 -6.49 3.59
N TYR A 203 -13.79 -6.76 3.11
CA TYR A 203 -13.28 -8.13 3.02
C TYR A 203 -12.80 -8.67 4.36
N ARG A 204 -13.04 -9.97 4.59
CA ARG A 204 -12.58 -10.74 5.73
C ARG A 204 -11.78 -11.98 5.31
N TYR A 205 -11.00 -12.51 6.25
CA TYR A 205 -10.44 -13.84 6.23
C TYR A 205 -11.58 -14.78 5.85
N GLY A 206 -11.36 -15.60 4.82
CA GLY A 206 -12.33 -16.53 4.29
C GLY A 206 -13.29 -16.02 3.23
N ASP A 207 -13.37 -14.71 3.04
CA ASP A 207 -14.10 -14.16 1.93
C ASP A 207 -13.43 -14.60 0.62
N THR A 208 -14.24 -14.75 -0.42
CA THR A 208 -13.78 -15.15 -1.75
C THR A 208 -14.00 -14.00 -2.71
N VAL A 209 -12.91 -13.48 -3.29
CA VAL A 209 -12.96 -12.36 -4.22
C VAL A 209 -12.75 -12.84 -5.64
N ALA A 210 -13.63 -12.41 -6.54
CA ALA A 210 -13.55 -12.66 -7.96
C ALA A 210 -13.02 -11.41 -8.66
N LEU A 211 -11.90 -11.53 -9.38
CA LEU A 211 -11.30 -10.46 -10.15
C LEU A 211 -11.41 -10.73 -11.65
N ARG A 212 -11.54 -9.64 -12.41
CA ARG A 212 -11.53 -9.65 -13.88
C ARG A 212 -10.61 -8.58 -14.42
N SER A 213 -9.65 -8.99 -15.24
CA SER A 213 -8.90 -8.08 -16.09
C SER A 213 -9.67 -7.81 -17.38
N ALA A 214 -9.62 -6.57 -17.85
CA ALA A 214 -10.18 -6.14 -19.13
C ALA A 214 -9.13 -5.33 -19.88
N CYS A 215 -8.74 -5.82 -21.04
CA CYS A 215 -7.87 -5.10 -21.96
C CYS A 215 -8.71 -4.07 -22.73
N ALA A 216 -8.34 -2.79 -22.65
CA ALA A 216 -9.02 -1.72 -23.40
C ALA A 216 -8.62 -1.72 -24.90
N SER A 217 -7.44 -2.26 -25.21
CA SER A 217 -6.86 -2.34 -26.56
C SER A 217 -6.62 -3.80 -26.97
N PRO A 218 -6.78 -4.17 -28.26
CA PRO A 218 -6.39 -5.47 -28.78
C PRO A 218 -4.87 -5.72 -28.78
N SER A 219 -4.06 -4.69 -28.56
CA SER A 219 -2.60 -4.81 -28.38
C SER A 219 -2.18 -5.21 -26.96
N VAL A 220 -3.05 -4.95 -25.98
CA VAL A 220 -2.75 -5.18 -24.56
C VAL A 220 -3.12 -6.60 -24.23
N HIS A 221 -2.11 -7.43 -24.01
CA HIS A 221 -2.27 -8.81 -23.59
C HIS A 221 -2.22 -8.91 -22.07
N PHE A 222 -3.10 -9.74 -21.52
CA PHE A 222 -3.06 -10.08 -20.11
C PHE A 222 -2.14 -11.28 -19.90
N ASP A 223 -1.06 -11.09 -19.13
CA ASP A 223 -0.04 -12.13 -18.91
C ASP A 223 -0.36 -13.03 -17.72
N GLY A 224 -1.13 -12.53 -16.76
CA GLY A 224 -1.54 -13.27 -15.59
C GLY A 224 -1.74 -12.41 -14.34
N TRP A 225 -2.28 -13.07 -13.32
CA TRP A 225 -2.36 -12.55 -11.96
C TRP A 225 -1.10 -12.96 -11.18
N SER A 226 -0.55 -12.08 -10.35
CA SER A 226 0.58 -12.37 -9.46
C SER A 226 0.46 -11.69 -8.09
N THR A 227 1.26 -12.14 -7.12
CA THR A 227 1.39 -11.51 -5.80
C THR A 227 2.40 -10.35 -5.75
N GLY A 228 3.23 -10.19 -6.79
CA GLY A 228 4.17 -9.08 -6.95
C GLY A 228 3.86 -8.26 -8.20
N ALA A 229 4.33 -7.01 -8.26
CA ALA A 229 3.95 -6.02 -9.28
C ALA A 229 4.18 -6.49 -10.72
N TYR A 230 5.28 -7.20 -10.95
CA TYR A 230 5.60 -7.82 -12.23
C TYR A 230 5.95 -9.30 -12.05
N LEU A 231 5.58 -10.11 -13.03
CA LEU A 231 5.97 -11.53 -13.12
C LEU A 231 7.50 -11.76 -13.18
N SER A 232 8.28 -10.74 -13.60
CA SER A 232 9.74 -10.78 -13.63
C SER A 232 10.38 -10.71 -12.24
N ASP A 233 9.70 -10.12 -11.26
CA ASP A 233 10.33 -9.59 -10.05
C ASP A 233 10.27 -10.60 -8.88
N GLY A 234 10.20 -11.90 -9.21
CA GLY A 234 10.02 -12.98 -8.23
C GLY A 234 8.61 -13.08 -7.64
N GLY A 235 7.63 -12.30 -8.15
CA GLY A 235 6.23 -12.42 -7.78
C GLY A 235 5.68 -13.82 -8.10
N THR A 236 4.90 -14.41 -7.18
CA THR A 236 4.30 -15.72 -7.42
C THR A 236 3.16 -15.57 -8.42
N LYS A 237 3.24 -16.25 -9.57
CA LYS A 237 2.15 -16.31 -10.54
C LYS A 237 0.97 -17.09 -9.95
N LEU A 238 -0.18 -16.44 -9.88
CA LEU A 238 -1.44 -16.98 -9.34
C LEU A 238 -2.29 -17.62 -10.44
N SER A 239 -2.38 -16.98 -11.61
CA SER A 239 -3.12 -17.50 -12.77
C SER A 239 -2.63 -16.87 -14.08
N SER A 240 -2.92 -17.49 -15.23
CA SER A 240 -2.84 -16.88 -16.57
C SER A 240 -4.18 -16.35 -17.08
N ASP A 241 -5.28 -16.71 -16.40
CA ASP A 241 -6.63 -16.48 -16.91
C ASP A 241 -7.13 -15.10 -16.49
N GLN A 242 -7.83 -14.40 -17.39
CA GLN A 242 -8.32 -13.03 -17.15
C GLN A 242 -9.27 -12.93 -15.94
N ASP A 243 -10.03 -14.00 -15.70
CA ASP A 243 -10.83 -14.19 -14.48
C ASP A 243 -10.02 -15.01 -13.46
N ILE A 244 -9.91 -14.53 -12.21
CA ILE A 244 -9.40 -15.33 -11.09
C ILE A 244 -10.37 -15.24 -9.90
N VAL A 245 -10.43 -16.31 -9.12
CA VAL A 245 -11.16 -16.36 -7.85
C VAL A 245 -10.17 -16.72 -6.75
N LEU A 246 -10.07 -15.88 -5.73
CA LEU A 246 -9.12 -16.00 -4.63
C LEU A 246 -9.89 -16.04 -3.30
N THR A 247 -9.68 -17.09 -2.51
CA THR A 247 -10.18 -17.12 -1.13
C THR A 247 -9.12 -16.53 -0.22
N LEU A 248 -9.47 -15.48 0.53
CA LEU A 248 -8.51 -14.68 1.28
C LEU A 248 -8.07 -15.42 2.54
N SER A 249 -6.81 -15.88 2.54
CA SER A 249 -6.16 -16.47 3.71
C SER A 249 -5.38 -15.44 4.55
N GLY A 250 -5.70 -14.16 4.39
CA GLY A 250 -5.02 -13.01 5.02
C GLY A 250 -4.97 -11.81 4.09
N ASP A 251 -4.26 -10.76 4.50
CA ASP A 251 -3.99 -9.59 3.67
C ASP A 251 -3.37 -10.01 2.34
N THR A 252 -3.98 -9.54 1.24
CA THR A 252 -3.73 -10.06 -0.10
C THR A 252 -3.67 -8.90 -1.08
N ARG A 253 -2.50 -8.70 -1.69
CA ARG A 253 -2.39 -7.87 -2.90
C ARG A 253 -2.24 -8.75 -4.14
N VAL A 254 -2.97 -8.36 -5.17
CA VAL A 254 -2.97 -9.04 -6.47
C VAL A 254 -2.64 -8.01 -7.55
N TYR A 255 -1.79 -8.37 -8.49
CA TYR A 255 -1.48 -7.53 -9.65
C TYR A 255 -1.99 -8.21 -10.91
N ALA A 256 -2.73 -7.45 -11.72
CA ALA A 256 -3.05 -7.82 -13.08
C ALA A 256 -1.88 -7.39 -13.97
N ASN A 257 -1.11 -8.36 -14.47
CA ASN A 257 0.01 -8.09 -15.36
C ASN A 257 -0.52 -7.97 -16.78
N PHE A 258 -0.11 -6.90 -17.45
CA PHE A 258 -0.39 -6.69 -18.85
C PHE A 258 0.90 -6.36 -19.59
N THR A 259 1.03 -6.87 -20.81
CA THR A 259 2.05 -6.48 -21.79
C THR A 259 1.33 -5.79 -22.93
N ASP A 260 1.62 -4.51 -23.18
CA ASP A 260 1.27 -3.89 -24.46
C ASP A 260 2.22 -4.42 -25.54
N THR A 261 1.65 -5.09 -26.54
CA THR A 261 2.36 -5.56 -27.74
C THR A 261 2.35 -4.56 -28.89
N HIS A 262 1.78 -3.36 -28.70
CA HIS A 262 2.15 -2.25 -29.57
C HIS A 262 3.65 -2.02 -29.43
N THR A 263 4.36 -2.26 -30.54
CA THR A 263 5.75 -1.86 -30.68
C THR A 263 5.80 -0.45 -31.26
N TYR A 264 6.36 0.46 -30.47
CA TYR A 264 6.68 1.80 -30.93
C TYR A 264 8.14 1.86 -31.40
N VAL A 265 8.42 2.79 -32.31
CA VAL A 265 9.76 3.10 -32.80
C VAL A 265 10.11 4.53 -32.43
N VAL A 266 11.25 4.71 -31.78
CA VAL A 266 11.92 6.01 -31.66
C VAL A 266 12.94 6.10 -32.77
N THR A 267 12.68 6.93 -33.77
CA THR A 267 13.60 7.21 -34.87
C THR A 267 14.47 8.41 -34.49
N ILE A 268 15.80 8.22 -34.45
CA ILE A 268 16.73 9.33 -34.27
C ILE A 268 17.21 9.81 -35.65
N ASP A 269 16.78 11.00 -36.04
CA ASP A 269 17.28 11.73 -37.21
C ASP A 269 18.63 12.41 -36.85
N PRO A 270 19.72 12.15 -37.60
CA PRO A 270 21.01 12.80 -37.37
C PRO A 270 21.00 14.33 -37.52
N ASN A 271 19.92 14.92 -38.04
CA ASN A 271 19.66 16.36 -38.10
C ASN A 271 20.83 17.17 -38.68
N GLY A 272 21.20 16.88 -39.92
CA GLY A 272 22.36 17.47 -40.60
C GLY A 272 23.72 16.91 -40.17
N GLY A 273 23.75 15.88 -39.31
CA GLY A 273 24.89 15.01 -39.07
C GLY A 273 24.87 13.74 -39.92
N GLU A 274 25.71 12.79 -39.53
CA GLU A 274 25.88 11.45 -40.11
C GLU A 274 25.72 10.39 -39.00
N ALA A 275 25.18 9.22 -39.36
CA ALA A 275 25.10 8.05 -38.48
C ALA A 275 25.93 6.89 -39.05
N SER A 276 26.80 6.30 -38.23
CA SER A 276 27.66 5.17 -38.61
C SER A 276 27.06 3.78 -38.34
N GLY A 277 25.84 3.74 -37.78
CA GLY A 277 25.10 2.51 -37.47
C GLY A 277 23.60 2.78 -37.33
N ALA A 278 22.84 1.78 -36.87
CA ALA A 278 21.44 1.99 -36.50
C ALA A 278 21.35 2.84 -35.24
N VAL A 279 20.47 3.84 -35.24
CA VAL A 279 20.28 4.80 -34.13
C VAL A 279 18.81 4.81 -33.66
N ALA A 280 17.99 3.86 -34.12
CA ALA A 280 16.59 3.76 -33.74
C ALA A 280 16.42 2.78 -32.57
N CYS A 281 15.58 3.15 -31.60
CA CYS A 281 15.09 2.23 -30.59
C CYS A 281 13.81 1.59 -31.17
N THR A 282 13.82 0.27 -31.35
CA THR A 282 12.71 -0.51 -31.96
C THR A 282 12.12 -1.50 -30.96
N ASP A 283 10.92 -1.98 -31.25
CA ASP A 283 10.21 -3.00 -30.48
C ASP A 283 9.92 -2.59 -29.01
N LEU A 284 9.64 -1.30 -28.80
CA LEU A 284 9.35 -0.72 -27.50
C LEU A 284 7.87 -0.95 -27.13
N SER A 285 7.58 -1.61 -26.01
CA SER A 285 6.24 -1.71 -25.43
C SER A 285 5.87 -0.42 -24.67
N ALA A 286 4.57 -0.08 -24.59
CA ALA A 286 4.12 0.93 -23.63
C ALA A 286 4.49 0.53 -22.18
N GLY A 287 4.64 1.51 -21.30
CA GLY A 287 4.94 1.30 -19.87
C GLY A 287 6.41 0.95 -19.55
N ARG A 288 7.28 0.69 -20.53
CA ARG A 288 8.72 0.50 -20.30
C ARG A 288 9.53 1.66 -20.91
N PRO A 289 10.38 2.36 -20.13
CA PRO A 289 11.21 3.42 -20.67
C PRO A 289 12.24 2.86 -21.67
N ALA A 290 12.26 3.44 -22.86
CA ALA A 290 13.37 3.25 -23.81
C ALA A 290 14.43 4.29 -23.52
N TYR A 291 15.71 3.92 -23.51
CA TYR A 291 16.78 4.89 -23.24
C TYR A 291 17.39 5.42 -24.55
N LEU A 292 17.51 6.74 -24.63
CA LEU A 292 18.06 7.42 -25.79
C LEU A 292 19.57 7.22 -25.90
N PRO A 293 20.16 7.14 -27.10
CA PRO A 293 21.57 6.79 -27.26
C PRO A 293 22.52 7.79 -26.60
N ALA A 294 23.63 7.31 -26.05
CA ALA A 294 24.69 8.15 -25.51
C ALA A 294 25.60 8.71 -26.63
N ASP A 295 26.47 9.68 -26.32
CA ASP A 295 27.52 10.15 -27.25
C ASP A 295 28.67 9.13 -27.33
N THR A 296 28.37 7.99 -27.97
CA THR A 296 29.32 6.92 -28.29
C THR A 296 30.12 7.19 -29.57
N GLY A 297 29.90 8.35 -30.21
CA GLY A 297 30.41 8.67 -31.55
C GLY A 297 29.70 7.97 -32.72
N VAL A 298 28.61 7.23 -32.47
CA VAL A 298 27.79 6.62 -33.55
C VAL A 298 27.14 7.70 -34.42
N LEU A 299 26.58 8.73 -33.78
CA LEU A 299 26.20 9.99 -34.41
C LEU A 299 27.40 10.93 -34.45
N SER A 300 27.57 11.66 -35.56
CA SER A 300 28.59 12.70 -35.66
C SER A 300 28.17 13.84 -36.58
N ARG A 301 28.62 15.06 -36.29
CA ARG A 301 28.47 16.20 -37.19
C ARG A 301 29.74 17.03 -37.15
N LYS A 302 30.40 17.18 -38.29
CA LYS A 302 31.72 17.82 -38.36
C LYS A 302 31.70 19.23 -37.76
N GLY A 303 32.57 19.47 -36.78
CA GLY A 303 32.67 20.77 -36.11
C GLY A 303 31.52 21.10 -35.14
N HIS A 304 30.77 20.10 -34.67
CA HIS A 304 29.70 20.26 -33.68
C HIS A 304 29.89 19.25 -32.53
N VAL A 305 29.26 19.52 -31.38
CA VAL A 305 29.13 18.61 -30.24
C VAL A 305 27.67 18.12 -30.20
N LEU A 306 27.46 16.82 -30.00
CA LEU A 306 26.12 16.28 -29.73
C LEU A 306 25.73 16.66 -28.30
N THR A 307 24.56 17.28 -28.14
CA THR A 307 24.11 17.79 -26.83
C THR A 307 22.84 17.14 -26.30
N GLY A 308 22.21 16.26 -27.08
CA GLY A 308 20.95 15.59 -26.75
C GLY A 308 20.09 15.43 -27.99
N TYR A 309 18.78 15.38 -27.77
CA TYR A 309 17.79 15.20 -28.83
C TYR A 309 16.63 16.19 -28.65
N ASN A 310 15.90 16.48 -29.73
CA ASN A 310 14.75 17.38 -29.71
C ASN A 310 13.55 16.78 -30.47
N THR A 311 12.33 17.13 -30.08
CA THR A 311 11.11 16.76 -30.84
C THR A 311 10.93 17.53 -32.15
N GLN A 312 11.72 18.58 -32.39
CA GLN A 312 11.71 19.38 -33.62
C GLN A 312 13.13 19.59 -34.17
N PRO A 313 13.33 19.60 -35.51
CA PRO A 313 14.66 19.66 -36.13
C PRO A 313 15.41 20.98 -35.92
N ASP A 314 14.68 22.07 -35.62
CA ASP A 314 15.24 23.39 -35.36
C ASP A 314 15.60 23.64 -33.89
N GLY A 315 15.33 22.68 -33.00
CA GLY A 315 15.54 22.80 -31.55
C GLY A 315 14.45 23.58 -30.81
N ALA A 316 13.34 23.94 -31.45
CA ALA A 316 12.23 24.68 -30.82
C ALA A 316 11.27 23.78 -30.01
N GLY A 317 11.41 22.46 -30.12
CA GLY A 317 10.63 21.49 -29.35
C GLY A 317 11.25 21.13 -28.00
N GLN A 318 10.66 20.13 -27.35
CA GLN A 318 11.16 19.56 -26.10
C GLN A 318 12.55 18.92 -26.29
N HIS A 319 13.48 19.30 -25.41
CA HIS A 319 14.80 18.69 -25.26
C HIS A 319 14.71 17.37 -24.50
N TYR A 320 15.53 16.40 -24.91
CA TYR A 320 15.81 15.17 -24.19
C TYR A 320 17.32 14.99 -24.02
N ALA A 321 17.74 14.62 -22.82
CA ALA A 321 19.15 14.43 -22.49
C ALA A 321 19.71 13.10 -23.04
N LEU A 322 21.03 13.03 -23.20
CA LEU A 322 21.73 11.78 -23.55
C LEU A 322 21.54 10.73 -22.45
N SER A 323 21.32 9.47 -22.85
CA SER A 323 21.01 8.35 -21.93
C SER A 323 19.74 8.51 -21.08
N ALA A 324 18.91 9.53 -21.34
CA ALA A 324 17.64 9.69 -20.65
C ALA A 324 16.55 8.74 -21.20
N PRO A 325 15.54 8.38 -20.40
CA PRO A 325 14.39 7.63 -20.88
C PRO A 325 13.52 8.50 -21.78
N ILE A 326 12.84 7.83 -22.70
CA ILE A 326 11.64 8.32 -23.39
C ILE A 326 10.51 7.34 -23.12
N MET A 327 9.39 7.88 -22.64
CA MET A 327 8.14 7.15 -22.48
C MET A 327 7.34 7.23 -23.78
N MET A 328 6.86 6.09 -24.25
CA MET A 328 6.12 6.02 -25.52
C MET A 328 4.66 6.40 -25.29
N GLY A 329 4.20 7.42 -26.02
CA GLY A 329 2.77 7.77 -26.13
C GLY A 329 2.05 6.90 -27.15
N GLU A 330 0.92 7.38 -27.70
CA GLU A 330 0.06 6.64 -28.63
C GLU A 330 0.68 6.27 -30.00
N GLY A 331 1.96 6.57 -30.24
CA GLY A 331 2.58 6.33 -31.56
C GLY A 331 4.10 6.52 -31.61
N ASN A 332 4.64 6.21 -32.79
CA ASN A 332 6.07 6.36 -33.10
C ASN A 332 6.54 7.81 -32.94
N VAL A 333 7.75 7.99 -32.42
CA VAL A 333 8.37 9.30 -32.22
C VAL A 333 9.56 9.45 -33.15
N THR A 334 9.72 10.62 -33.78
CA THR A 334 10.98 11.03 -34.39
C THR A 334 11.61 12.10 -33.50
N LEU A 335 12.84 11.86 -33.06
CA LEU A 335 13.66 12.87 -32.41
C LEU A 335 14.82 13.27 -33.33
N TYR A 336 15.27 14.50 -33.19
CA TYR A 336 16.31 15.12 -33.99
C TYR A 336 17.54 15.36 -33.11
N ALA A 337 18.72 14.92 -33.55
CA ALA A 337 19.96 15.17 -32.81
C ALA A 337 20.21 16.68 -32.64
N GLU A 338 20.49 17.11 -31.41
CA GLU A 338 20.84 18.49 -31.09
C GLU A 338 22.36 18.70 -31.21
N TRP A 339 22.74 19.73 -31.96
CA TRP A 339 24.14 20.00 -32.31
C TRP A 339 24.54 21.42 -31.95
N VAL A 340 25.52 21.58 -31.06
CA VAL A 340 26.13 22.89 -30.78
C VAL A 340 27.41 23.06 -31.62
N PRO A 341 27.55 24.11 -32.45
CA PRO A 341 28.78 24.38 -33.19
C PRO A 341 29.98 24.59 -32.26
N VAL A 342 31.09 23.91 -32.54
CA VAL A 342 32.34 24.01 -31.78
C VAL A 342 32.96 25.40 -31.96
N THR A 343 33.32 26.04 -30.84
CA THR A 343 34.08 27.30 -30.83
C THR A 343 35.41 27.12 -31.55
N PRO A 344 35.73 27.92 -32.60
CA PRO A 344 36.98 27.81 -33.33
C PRO A 344 38.21 27.93 -32.42
N ALA A 345 39.23 27.12 -32.66
CA ALA A 345 40.46 27.14 -31.87
C ALA A 345 41.17 28.51 -31.92
N ASP A 346 41.08 29.24 -33.05
CA ASP A 346 41.61 30.59 -33.21
C ASP A 346 40.84 31.67 -32.41
N ALA A 347 39.68 31.32 -31.85
CA ALA A 347 38.90 32.18 -30.97
C ALA A 347 39.25 31.98 -29.49
N LEU A 348 39.99 30.93 -29.16
CA LEU A 348 40.38 30.56 -27.80
C LEU A 348 41.82 31.00 -27.51
N SER A 349 42.10 31.29 -26.25
CA SER A 349 43.45 31.41 -25.72
C SER A 349 43.78 30.09 -25.03
N TYR A 350 44.89 29.45 -25.41
CA TYR A 350 45.25 28.12 -24.94
C TYR A 350 46.75 27.87 -24.93
N GLU A 351 47.20 26.88 -24.15
CA GLU A 351 48.56 26.34 -24.25
C GLU A 351 48.53 24.81 -24.33
N THR A 352 49.54 24.21 -24.96
CA THR A 352 49.78 22.76 -24.89
C THR A 352 50.75 22.47 -23.76
N LYS A 353 50.33 21.67 -22.78
CA LYS A 353 51.13 21.24 -21.64
C LYS A 353 50.94 19.74 -21.40
N ASP A 354 52.02 19.03 -21.09
CA ASP A 354 52.03 17.60 -20.74
C ASP A 354 51.27 16.70 -21.76
N GLY A 355 51.30 17.08 -23.04
CA GLY A 355 50.66 16.36 -24.14
C GLY A 355 49.16 16.66 -24.37
N PHE A 356 48.56 17.56 -23.59
CA PHE A 356 47.18 18.00 -23.73
C PHE A 356 47.06 19.53 -23.79
N VAL A 357 45.85 20.04 -24.03
CA VAL A 357 45.57 21.47 -24.14
C VAL A 357 44.85 21.98 -22.89
N VAL A 358 45.33 23.13 -22.41
CA VAL A 358 44.76 23.92 -21.31
C VAL A 358 44.15 25.19 -21.91
N ILE A 359 42.85 25.40 -21.71
CA ILE A 359 42.14 26.59 -22.15
C ILE A 359 42.30 27.69 -21.10
N LYS A 360 42.77 28.87 -21.55
CA LYS A 360 43.06 30.06 -20.73
C LYS A 360 42.05 31.19 -20.91
N GLY A 361 41.12 31.03 -21.85
CA GLY A 361 40.03 31.96 -22.10
C GLY A 361 39.76 32.16 -23.58
N VAL A 362 39.35 33.37 -23.95
CA VAL A 362 39.10 33.79 -25.34
C VAL A 362 40.20 34.70 -25.88
N SER A 363 40.47 34.59 -27.18
CA SER A 363 41.39 35.47 -27.93
C SER A 363 40.64 36.55 -28.73
N ARG A 364 39.32 36.40 -28.91
CA ARG A 364 38.39 37.34 -29.55
C ARG A 364 36.97 37.03 -29.08
N ASP A 365 36.00 37.85 -29.50
CA ASP A 365 34.58 37.57 -29.24
C ASP A 365 34.16 36.21 -29.83
N ILE A 366 33.39 35.45 -29.02
CA ILE A 366 32.82 34.14 -29.34
C ILE A 366 31.28 34.18 -29.40
N GLY A 367 30.66 35.32 -29.13
CA GLY A 367 29.21 35.43 -28.97
C GLY A 367 28.73 34.82 -27.64
N ASP A 368 27.54 34.23 -27.68
CA ASP A 368 26.84 33.73 -26.49
C ASP A 368 27.10 32.27 -26.13
N THR A 369 27.85 31.53 -26.97
CA THR A 369 27.99 30.07 -26.86
C THR A 369 29.45 29.66 -26.94
N LEU A 370 29.95 29.10 -25.84
CA LEU A 370 31.24 28.42 -25.77
C LEU A 370 31.01 26.92 -25.88
N ALA A 371 31.44 26.29 -26.96
CA ALA A 371 31.54 24.83 -27.04
C ALA A 371 32.99 24.45 -27.31
N LEU A 372 33.69 23.96 -26.30
CA LEU A 372 35.12 23.67 -26.44
C LEU A 372 35.34 22.55 -27.47
N PRO A 373 36.35 22.65 -28.33
CA PRO A 373 36.75 21.55 -29.19
C PRO A 373 37.32 20.41 -28.33
N ALA A 374 36.95 19.15 -28.63
CA ALA A 374 37.57 18.00 -27.95
C ALA A 374 39.09 17.89 -28.24
N ARG A 375 39.57 18.47 -29.35
CA ARG A 375 40.99 18.53 -29.72
C ARG A 375 41.35 19.86 -30.38
N ILE A 376 42.53 20.38 -30.06
CA ILE A 376 43.19 21.48 -30.79
C ILE A 376 44.57 20.98 -31.23
N ASP A 377 44.97 21.23 -32.47
CA ASP A 377 46.25 20.80 -33.07
C ASP A 377 46.54 19.29 -32.87
N GLY A 378 45.48 18.47 -32.92
CA GLY A 378 45.52 17.02 -32.68
C GLY A 378 45.64 16.60 -31.21
N LYS A 379 45.92 17.53 -30.30
CA LYS A 379 46.04 17.31 -28.84
C LYS A 379 44.66 17.39 -28.17
N PRO A 380 44.36 16.53 -27.18
CA PRO A 380 43.08 16.57 -26.47
C PRO A 380 42.98 17.82 -25.58
N VAL A 381 41.83 18.48 -25.57
CA VAL A 381 41.52 19.51 -24.56
C VAL A 381 41.14 18.80 -23.27
N ARG A 382 41.81 19.15 -22.16
CA ARG A 382 41.63 18.46 -20.87
C ARG A 382 41.29 19.39 -19.70
N ARG A 383 41.68 20.66 -19.76
CA ARG A 383 41.60 21.59 -18.61
C ARG A 383 41.09 22.96 -19.01
N VAL A 384 40.21 23.53 -18.20
CA VAL A 384 39.85 24.95 -18.21
C VAL A 384 40.56 25.62 -17.02
N GLU A 385 41.41 26.61 -17.29
CA GLU A 385 42.23 27.29 -16.28
C GLU A 385 41.40 28.23 -15.37
N SER A 386 41.96 28.55 -14.21
CA SER A 386 41.32 29.44 -13.25
C SER A 386 41.00 30.79 -13.88
N ARG A 387 39.77 31.28 -13.69
CA ARG A 387 39.26 32.53 -14.25
C ARG A 387 39.31 32.66 -15.79
N ALA A 388 39.47 31.57 -16.54
CA ALA A 388 39.59 31.60 -18.00
C ALA A 388 38.46 32.37 -18.73
N PHE A 389 37.24 32.27 -18.24
CA PHE A 389 36.07 32.95 -18.80
C PHE A 389 35.37 33.88 -17.79
N ALA A 390 36.03 34.21 -16.67
CA ALA A 390 35.42 34.99 -15.60
C ALA A 390 35.00 36.39 -16.08
N GLY A 391 33.81 36.84 -15.68
CA GLY A 391 33.26 38.15 -16.08
C GLY A 391 32.73 38.21 -17.51
N ASN A 392 32.58 37.08 -18.22
CA ASN A 392 32.08 37.11 -19.60
C ASN A 392 30.58 37.41 -19.64
N ALA A 393 30.24 38.64 -20.01
CA ALA A 393 28.87 39.14 -20.04
C ALA A 393 28.01 38.60 -21.21
N ALA A 394 28.61 38.10 -22.29
CA ALA A 394 27.89 37.58 -23.45
C ALA A 394 27.52 36.10 -23.30
N LEU A 395 28.36 35.34 -22.59
CA LEU A 395 28.28 33.89 -22.49
C LEU A 395 26.98 33.43 -21.81
N ARG A 396 26.11 32.75 -22.57
CA ARG A 396 24.85 32.15 -22.14
C ARG A 396 24.94 30.63 -22.01
N THR A 397 25.66 29.97 -22.92
CA THR A 397 25.77 28.51 -22.97
C THR A 397 27.23 28.06 -22.94
N VAL A 398 27.56 27.13 -22.04
CA VAL A 398 28.88 26.47 -21.96
C VAL A 398 28.71 24.98 -22.24
N VAL A 399 29.43 24.46 -23.24
CA VAL A 399 29.53 23.05 -23.57
C VAL A 399 30.98 22.59 -23.37
N LEU A 400 31.19 21.78 -22.34
CA LEU A 400 32.47 21.13 -22.06
C LEU A 400 32.41 19.70 -22.62
N PRO A 401 33.11 19.38 -23.72
CA PRO A 401 32.97 18.09 -24.39
C PRO A 401 33.55 16.94 -23.58
N LEU A 402 33.12 15.72 -23.91
CA LEU A 402 33.75 14.49 -23.44
C LEU A 402 35.27 14.55 -23.65
N GLY A 403 36.01 14.23 -22.59
CA GLY A 403 37.46 14.32 -22.53
C GLY A 403 37.98 15.48 -21.69
N VAL A 404 37.22 16.55 -21.42
CA VAL A 404 37.61 17.52 -20.39
C VAL A 404 37.61 16.83 -19.02
N THR A 405 38.71 16.96 -18.27
CA THR A 405 38.91 16.30 -16.97
C THR A 405 39.02 17.26 -15.79
N ARG A 406 39.28 18.56 -16.02
CA ARG A 406 39.44 19.56 -14.95
C ARG A 406 38.83 20.92 -15.28
N VAL A 407 38.01 21.44 -14.37
CA VAL A 407 37.52 22.83 -14.38
C VAL A 407 37.98 23.51 -13.09
N GLU A 408 38.85 24.50 -13.24
CA GLU A 408 39.58 25.11 -12.12
C GLU A 408 38.79 26.23 -11.40
N LYS A 409 39.39 26.80 -10.35
CA LYS A 409 38.79 27.84 -9.51
C LYS A 409 38.29 29.03 -10.34
N GLU A 410 37.03 29.42 -10.12
CA GLU A 410 36.42 30.61 -10.73
C GLU A 410 36.47 30.62 -12.27
N ALA A 411 36.61 29.47 -12.94
CA ALA A 411 36.76 29.36 -14.40
C ALA A 411 35.69 30.10 -15.21
N PHE A 412 34.46 30.14 -14.71
CA PHE A 412 33.30 30.82 -15.28
C PHE A 412 32.64 31.78 -14.28
N ALA A 413 33.36 32.23 -13.25
CA ALA A 413 32.76 33.08 -12.22
C ALA A 413 32.30 34.44 -12.78
N GLU A 414 31.35 35.10 -12.11
CA GLU A 414 30.90 36.46 -12.45
C GLU A 414 30.32 36.57 -13.89
N CYS A 415 29.78 35.48 -14.47
CA CYS A 415 29.18 35.49 -15.81
C CYS A 415 27.66 35.77 -15.71
N PRO A 416 27.19 37.02 -15.93
CA PRO A 416 25.81 37.41 -15.62
C PRO A 416 24.75 36.74 -16.51
N SER A 417 25.12 36.36 -17.73
CA SER A 417 24.21 35.79 -18.73
C SER A 417 24.24 34.26 -18.79
N LEU A 418 25.16 33.60 -18.09
CA LEU A 418 25.37 32.17 -18.18
C LEU A 418 24.15 31.43 -17.64
N SER A 419 23.37 30.80 -18.52
CA SER A 419 22.11 30.13 -18.17
C SER A 419 22.18 28.61 -18.20
N THR A 420 23.03 28.07 -19.07
CA THR A 420 23.07 26.63 -19.37
C THR A 420 24.51 26.12 -19.44
N VAL A 421 24.80 25.09 -18.67
CA VAL A 421 26.11 24.43 -18.62
C VAL A 421 25.94 22.95 -18.93
N TYR A 422 26.70 22.43 -19.89
CA TYR A 422 26.86 21.00 -20.10
C TYR A 422 28.17 20.55 -19.48
N LEU A 423 28.10 19.64 -18.50
CA LEU A 423 29.27 18.99 -17.91
C LEU A 423 29.46 17.59 -18.50
N PRO A 424 30.69 17.17 -18.84
CA PRO A 424 30.97 15.83 -19.29
C PRO A 424 31.22 14.94 -18.08
N LYS A 425 30.71 13.71 -18.12
CA LYS A 425 31.01 12.71 -17.08
C LYS A 425 32.51 12.42 -16.88
N THR A 426 33.36 12.84 -17.82
CA THR A 426 34.82 12.65 -17.78
C THR A 426 35.56 13.59 -16.83
N LEU A 427 34.85 14.47 -16.09
CA LEU A 427 35.47 15.33 -15.09
C LEU A 427 36.01 14.51 -13.90
N ILE A 428 37.30 14.74 -13.62
CA ILE A 428 38.02 14.20 -12.46
C ILE A 428 38.21 15.32 -11.40
N SER A 429 37.88 16.57 -11.73
CA SER A 429 37.90 17.70 -10.80
C SER A 429 37.04 18.85 -11.32
N LEU A 430 36.11 19.31 -10.47
CA LEU A 430 35.32 20.52 -10.65
C LEU A 430 35.51 21.39 -9.41
N SER A 431 35.94 22.64 -9.57
CA SER A 431 36.01 23.55 -8.42
C SER A 431 34.60 23.91 -7.93
N PRO A 432 34.31 23.86 -6.62
CA PRO A 432 33.05 24.37 -6.04
C PRO A 432 32.77 25.85 -6.29
N THR A 433 33.73 26.57 -6.89
CA THR A 433 33.65 28.00 -7.21
C THR A 433 33.69 28.27 -8.71
N ALA A 434 33.67 27.23 -9.56
CA ALA A 434 33.79 27.35 -11.01
C ALA A 434 32.73 28.29 -11.61
N PHE A 435 31.50 28.26 -11.07
CA PHE A 435 30.33 29.04 -11.51
C PHE A 435 29.85 30.05 -10.44
N ARG A 436 30.74 30.53 -9.57
CA ARG A 436 30.38 31.52 -8.53
C ARG A 436 29.79 32.79 -9.19
N ASP A 437 28.80 33.41 -8.56
CA ASP A 437 28.23 34.70 -8.97
C ASP A 437 27.72 34.70 -10.43
N CYS A 438 27.07 33.60 -10.83
CA CYS A 438 26.40 33.44 -12.13
C CYS A 438 24.87 33.54 -11.97
N PRO A 439 24.28 34.75 -11.82
CA PRO A 439 22.89 34.96 -11.44
C PRO A 439 21.84 34.57 -12.51
N SER A 440 22.25 33.98 -13.63
CA SER A 440 21.36 33.38 -14.63
C SER A 440 21.46 31.85 -14.70
N PHE A 441 22.40 31.22 -13.98
CA PHE A 441 22.70 29.79 -14.15
C PHE A 441 21.60 28.95 -13.52
N LYS A 442 20.68 28.48 -14.37
CA LYS A 442 19.50 27.70 -13.97
C LYS A 442 19.54 26.26 -14.43
N ARG A 443 20.14 25.93 -15.59
CA ARG A 443 20.07 24.58 -16.18
C ARG A 443 21.43 23.91 -16.31
N LEU A 444 21.57 22.75 -15.70
CA LEU A 444 22.67 21.82 -15.90
C LEU A 444 22.27 20.76 -16.92
N ARG A 445 23.18 20.33 -17.78
CA ARG A 445 23.00 19.20 -18.71
C ARG A 445 24.21 18.27 -18.63
N LEU A 446 24.02 16.99 -18.93
CA LEU A 446 25.06 15.98 -18.88
C LEU A 446 25.49 15.57 -20.30
N LEU A 447 26.80 15.54 -20.57
CA LEU A 447 27.36 14.80 -21.69
C LEU A 447 27.91 13.46 -21.20
N THR A 448 27.40 12.37 -21.77
CA THR A 448 27.75 11.00 -21.41
C THR A 448 27.93 10.12 -22.65
N ASP A 449 28.87 9.17 -22.58
CA ASP A 449 29.09 8.09 -23.56
C ASP A 449 28.54 6.74 -23.05
N THR A 450 27.86 6.72 -21.90
CA THR A 450 27.49 5.50 -21.18
C THR A 450 25.98 5.32 -21.08
N GLU A 451 25.52 4.12 -21.43
CA GLU A 451 24.10 3.73 -21.45
C GLU A 451 23.72 2.77 -20.31
N THR A 452 24.71 2.12 -19.67
CA THR A 452 24.51 1.32 -18.45
C THR A 452 24.07 2.21 -17.30
N ARG A 453 23.26 1.69 -16.36
CA ARG A 453 22.94 2.32 -15.07
C ARG A 453 23.40 1.42 -13.91
N VAL A 454 23.78 2.00 -12.79
CA VAL A 454 24.25 1.27 -11.60
C VAL A 454 23.16 1.20 -10.53
N TYR A 455 22.37 2.27 -10.41
CA TYR A 455 21.42 2.48 -9.33
C TYR A 455 19.96 2.32 -9.79
N GLU A 456 19.69 1.92 -11.04
CA GLU A 456 18.35 1.90 -11.65
C GLU A 456 17.29 1.08 -10.88
N ASP A 457 17.70 0.13 -10.05
CA ASP A 457 16.85 -0.76 -9.26
C ASP A 457 16.76 -0.37 -7.77
N THR A 458 17.47 0.67 -7.32
CA THR A 458 17.47 1.08 -5.91
C THR A 458 16.16 1.78 -5.52
N PHE A 459 15.91 1.85 -4.21
CA PHE A 459 14.84 2.69 -3.64
C PHE A 459 14.82 4.11 -4.20
N ASP A 460 16.01 4.68 -4.42
CA ASP A 460 16.19 6.06 -4.84
C ASP A 460 15.80 6.26 -6.32
N ALA A 461 16.15 5.31 -7.19
CA ALA A 461 15.79 5.36 -8.61
C ALA A 461 14.27 5.46 -8.89
N ALA A 462 13.42 5.09 -7.92
CA ALA A 462 11.97 5.26 -8.00
C ALA A 462 11.50 6.72 -8.13
N LEU A 463 12.35 7.72 -7.88
CA LEU A 463 11.99 9.13 -8.16
C LEU A 463 11.79 9.38 -9.66
N ALA A 464 12.44 8.61 -10.55
CA ALA A 464 12.21 8.68 -11.98
C ALA A 464 10.76 8.28 -12.34
N ASP A 465 10.24 7.20 -11.74
CA ASP A 465 8.85 6.74 -11.95
C ASP A 465 7.85 7.80 -11.48
N ARG A 466 8.12 8.44 -10.34
CA ARG A 466 7.29 9.52 -9.78
C ARG A 466 7.35 10.79 -10.63
N TYR A 467 8.48 11.08 -11.27
CA TYR A 467 8.65 12.20 -12.21
C TYR A 467 7.95 11.92 -13.54
N GLU A 468 7.99 10.69 -14.03
CA GLU A 468 7.19 10.24 -15.18
C GLU A 468 5.69 10.33 -14.86
N ARG A 469 5.24 9.91 -13.66
CA ARG A 469 3.87 10.15 -13.21
C ARG A 469 3.52 11.64 -13.11
N LEU A 470 4.37 12.45 -12.48
CA LEU A 470 4.16 13.89 -12.35
C LEU A 470 3.98 14.58 -13.72
N THR A 471 4.79 14.19 -14.72
CA THR A 471 4.76 14.78 -16.06
C THR A 471 3.64 14.22 -16.94
N ALA A 472 3.22 12.96 -16.75
CA ALA A 472 2.16 12.33 -17.53
C ALA A 472 0.73 12.50 -16.94
N THR A 473 0.59 12.83 -15.66
CA THR A 473 -0.73 12.93 -15.01
C THR A 473 -1.38 14.28 -15.31
N GLU A 474 -2.49 14.25 -16.06
CA GLU A 474 -3.36 15.39 -16.31
C GLU A 474 -4.42 15.61 -15.20
N GLY A 475 -5.15 16.73 -15.28
CA GLY A 475 -6.19 17.10 -14.31
C GLY A 475 -5.64 17.76 -13.06
N LYS A 476 -6.48 17.86 -12.01
CA LYS A 476 -6.06 18.35 -10.70
C LYS A 476 -5.30 17.25 -9.96
N ARG A 477 -4.20 17.59 -9.29
CA ARG A 477 -3.42 16.62 -8.51
C ARG A 477 -3.26 17.02 -7.05
N ILE A 478 -3.17 16.02 -6.17
CA ILE A 478 -2.57 16.16 -4.85
C ILE A 478 -1.14 15.61 -4.96
N ILE A 479 -0.16 16.51 -4.85
CA ILE A 479 1.26 16.19 -5.01
C ILE A 479 1.91 16.26 -3.63
N PHE A 480 2.40 15.13 -3.11
CA PHE A 480 3.04 15.06 -1.80
C PHE A 480 4.56 15.15 -1.93
N VAL A 481 5.21 16.02 -1.15
CA VAL A 481 6.66 16.26 -1.20
C VAL A 481 7.24 16.15 0.21
N ALA A 482 7.98 15.07 0.48
CA ALA A 482 8.49 14.74 1.80
C ALA A 482 9.72 13.82 1.74
N GLY A 483 10.32 13.54 2.91
CA GLY A 483 11.32 12.49 3.09
C GLY A 483 10.72 11.08 3.03
N SER A 484 11.49 10.06 3.42
CA SER A 484 11.12 8.66 3.21
C SER A 484 9.88 8.26 4.01
N SER A 485 9.54 8.97 5.08
CA SER A 485 8.25 8.90 5.77
C SER A 485 7.03 9.23 4.89
N GLY A 486 7.17 10.05 3.85
CA GLY A 486 6.12 10.24 2.84
C GLY A 486 5.94 8.98 2.00
N SER A 487 7.04 8.30 1.64
CA SER A 487 7.02 7.02 0.93
C SER A 487 6.49 5.87 1.79
N PHE A 488 6.95 5.73 3.04
CA PHE A 488 6.61 4.61 3.93
C PHE A 488 5.35 4.83 4.79
N GLY A 489 4.88 6.07 4.92
CA GLY A 489 3.87 6.50 5.90
C GLY A 489 2.64 7.17 5.28
N LEU A 490 2.33 6.87 4.03
CA LEU A 490 1.08 7.23 3.36
C LEU A 490 0.44 6.00 2.71
N ASP A 491 -0.89 6.04 2.58
CA ASP A 491 -1.68 5.12 1.77
C ASP A 491 -2.45 5.97 0.74
N SER A 492 -1.86 6.18 -0.44
CA SER A 492 -2.41 7.11 -1.44
C SER A 492 -3.78 6.64 -1.98
N ASN A 493 -4.16 5.37 -1.79
CA ASN A 493 -5.50 4.90 -2.12
C ASN A 493 -6.57 5.59 -1.26
N LEU A 494 -6.32 5.75 0.05
CA LEU A 494 -7.26 6.45 0.95
C LEU A 494 -7.42 7.92 0.56
N LEU A 495 -6.37 8.57 0.05
CA LEU A 495 -6.45 9.93 -0.50
C LEU A 495 -7.27 9.97 -1.79
N ALA A 496 -7.05 9.03 -2.72
CA ALA A 496 -7.80 8.93 -3.97
C ALA A 496 -9.30 8.61 -3.73
N GLU A 497 -9.60 7.72 -2.78
CA GLU A 497 -10.98 7.40 -2.36
C GLU A 497 -11.69 8.58 -1.71
N ARG A 498 -10.96 9.39 -0.92
CA ARG A 498 -11.50 10.59 -0.27
C ARG A 498 -11.69 11.74 -1.26
N TYR A 499 -10.80 11.90 -2.23
CA TYR A 499 -10.74 13.04 -3.15
C TYR A 499 -10.76 12.58 -4.62
N PRO A 500 -11.85 11.96 -5.10
CA PRO A 500 -11.91 11.33 -6.43
C PRO A 500 -11.74 12.30 -7.62
N ASP A 501 -11.92 13.60 -7.40
CA ASP A 501 -11.66 14.66 -8.40
C ASP A 501 -10.16 15.00 -8.54
N TYR A 502 -9.29 14.39 -7.73
CA TYR A 502 -7.85 14.61 -7.71
C TYR A 502 -7.07 13.33 -7.98
N GLN A 503 -6.09 13.41 -8.88
CA GLN A 503 -5.10 12.35 -9.06
C GLN A 503 -4.00 12.49 -7.98
N ILE A 504 -3.53 11.39 -7.39
CA ILE A 504 -2.47 11.44 -6.37
C ILE A 504 -1.10 11.25 -7.03
N VAL A 505 -0.11 12.03 -6.58
CA VAL A 505 1.31 11.89 -6.94
C VAL A 505 2.14 11.99 -5.66
N ASN A 506 2.55 10.85 -5.10
CA ASN A 506 3.45 10.82 -3.94
C ASN A 506 4.91 10.98 -4.43
N PHE A 507 5.37 12.23 -4.48
CA PHE A 507 6.71 12.61 -4.95
C PHE A 507 7.78 12.55 -3.83
N SER A 508 7.54 11.79 -2.76
CA SER A 508 8.46 11.69 -1.62
C SER A 508 9.67 10.82 -1.90
N GLY A 509 10.87 11.30 -1.57
CA GLY A 509 12.16 10.59 -1.73
C GLY A 509 12.82 10.26 -0.39
N SER A 510 14.06 9.77 -0.40
CA SER A 510 14.85 9.63 0.83
C SER A 510 15.14 10.99 1.47
N TYR A 511 15.32 11.02 2.79
CA TYR A 511 15.82 12.21 3.48
C TYR A 511 17.20 12.65 2.97
N LEU A 512 17.96 11.72 2.37
CA LEU A 512 19.27 11.94 1.75
C LEU A 512 19.24 12.76 0.46
N TYR A 513 18.08 13.14 -0.08
CA TYR A 513 17.99 14.06 -1.23
C TYR A 513 17.72 15.52 -0.80
N GLY A 514 17.16 15.72 0.39
CA GLY A 514 16.62 17.01 0.82
C GLY A 514 15.37 17.43 0.06
N ILE A 515 14.65 18.42 0.59
CA ILE A 515 13.32 18.80 0.08
C ILE A 515 13.37 19.63 -1.21
N LEU A 516 14.36 20.53 -1.32
CA LEU A 516 14.39 21.57 -2.35
C LEU A 516 14.64 21.04 -3.77
N PRO A 517 15.51 20.03 -4.00
CA PRO A 517 15.59 19.38 -5.30
C PRO A 517 14.25 18.78 -5.76
N MET A 518 13.52 18.09 -4.88
CA MET A 518 12.17 17.60 -5.20
C MET A 518 11.18 18.73 -5.48
N ALA A 519 11.24 19.80 -4.69
CA ALA A 519 10.39 20.96 -4.85
C ALA A 519 10.66 21.73 -6.17
N CYS A 520 11.92 21.75 -6.64
CA CYS A 520 12.28 22.28 -7.96
C CYS A 520 11.65 21.45 -9.08
N LEU A 521 11.78 20.12 -9.03
CA LEU A 521 11.15 19.23 -10.02
C LEU A 521 9.62 19.41 -10.03
N VAL A 522 8.98 19.48 -8.86
CA VAL A 522 7.53 19.64 -8.74
C VAL A 522 7.04 21.00 -9.25
N ARG A 523 7.72 22.10 -8.90
CA ARG A 523 7.21 23.45 -9.20
C ARG A 523 7.17 23.78 -10.70
N GLU A 524 8.00 23.14 -11.52
CA GLU A 524 8.01 23.39 -12.97
C GLU A 524 6.84 22.70 -13.69
N HIS A 525 6.29 21.63 -13.12
CA HIS A 525 5.17 20.84 -13.70
C HIS A 525 3.79 21.17 -13.12
N ILE A 526 3.63 22.29 -12.38
CA ILE A 526 2.35 22.65 -11.75
C ILE A 526 1.27 23.03 -12.78
N HIS A 527 0.10 22.44 -12.61
CA HIS A 527 -1.14 22.74 -13.31
C HIS A 527 -2.09 23.56 -12.44
N GLN A 528 -3.04 24.25 -13.09
CA GLN A 528 -4.05 25.03 -12.38
C GLN A 528 -4.96 24.11 -11.53
N GLY A 529 -5.01 24.37 -10.23
CA GLY A 529 -5.83 23.61 -9.28
C GLY A 529 -5.13 22.41 -8.63
N ASP A 530 -3.82 22.23 -8.87
CA ASP A 530 -3.00 21.32 -8.06
C ASP A 530 -2.92 21.76 -6.61
N VAL A 531 -2.72 20.80 -5.72
CA VAL A 531 -2.44 21.00 -4.30
C VAL A 531 -1.13 20.28 -3.96
N VAL A 532 -0.10 21.05 -3.58
CA VAL A 532 1.21 20.53 -3.20
C VAL A 532 1.32 20.51 -1.69
N ILE A 533 1.49 19.33 -1.09
CA ILE A 533 1.61 19.15 0.35
C ILE A 533 3.05 18.84 0.71
N PHE A 534 3.69 19.77 1.41
CA PHE A 534 5.04 19.58 1.94
C PHE A 534 4.98 18.94 3.33
N ALA A 535 5.74 17.89 3.57
CA ALA A 535 5.93 17.28 4.90
C ALA A 535 7.39 16.85 5.16
N PRO A 536 8.34 17.80 5.14
CA PRO A 536 9.76 17.56 5.41
C PRO A 536 10.03 16.92 6.78
N GLU A 537 10.93 15.95 6.81
CA GLU A 537 11.38 15.29 8.03
C GLU A 537 12.23 16.20 8.91
N TYR A 538 12.21 15.97 10.23
CA TYR A 538 13.01 16.72 11.22
C TYR A 538 14.51 16.44 11.08
N TYR A 539 15.10 16.99 10.02
CA TYR A 539 16.48 16.84 9.59
C TYR A 539 16.91 18.12 8.88
N GLU A 540 18.15 18.55 9.10
CA GLU A 540 18.69 19.81 8.56
C GLU A 540 18.55 19.87 7.03
N GLY A 541 18.93 18.83 6.28
CA GLY A 541 18.81 18.79 4.82
C GLY A 541 17.37 18.83 4.28
N MET A 542 16.35 18.71 5.14
CA MET A 542 14.92 18.83 4.81
C MET A 542 14.34 20.22 5.10
N TYR A 543 15.11 21.10 5.74
CA TYR A 543 14.70 22.49 6.04
C TYR A 543 15.74 23.55 5.62
N ALA A 544 17.01 23.19 5.43
CA ALA A 544 18.11 24.07 5.01
C ALA A 544 18.22 24.19 3.48
N SER A 545 18.86 25.27 3.00
CA SER A 545 18.83 25.65 1.58
C SER A 545 19.72 24.82 0.65
N GLU A 546 20.96 24.50 1.03
CA GLU A 546 21.97 23.96 0.09
C GLU A 546 22.98 22.95 0.68
N LEU A 547 22.79 22.50 1.93
CA LEU A 547 23.85 21.79 2.66
C LEU A 547 24.02 20.31 2.29
N ASN A 548 23.02 19.69 1.68
CA ASN A 548 23.10 18.29 1.29
C ASN A 548 23.91 18.13 -0.01
N THR A 549 25.15 17.64 0.11
CA THR A 549 26.09 17.45 -1.02
C THR A 549 26.45 15.99 -1.27
N GLU A 550 25.61 15.05 -0.83
CA GLU A 550 25.86 13.60 -0.91
C GLU A 550 25.68 13.05 -2.34
N ILE A 551 26.28 11.89 -2.63
CA ILE A 551 26.27 11.28 -3.98
C ILE A 551 24.88 10.80 -4.41
N GLU A 552 24.01 10.54 -3.45
CA GLU A 552 22.61 10.15 -3.59
C GLU A 552 21.87 11.11 -4.52
N ASN A 553 22.18 12.41 -4.45
CA ASN A 553 21.62 13.44 -5.34
C ASN A 553 21.76 13.14 -6.84
N TRP A 554 22.77 12.35 -7.24
CA TRP A 554 22.95 11.85 -8.60
C TRP A 554 22.44 10.42 -8.82
N MET A 555 22.38 9.58 -7.79
CA MET A 555 21.78 8.24 -7.86
C MET A 555 20.31 8.33 -8.29
N TYR A 556 19.58 9.32 -7.76
CA TYR A 556 18.21 9.67 -8.17
C TYR A 556 18.08 10.02 -9.66
N LEU A 557 19.06 10.73 -10.23
CA LEU A 557 19.02 11.27 -11.59
C LEU A 557 19.48 10.28 -12.65
N GLU A 558 20.20 9.22 -12.26
CA GLU A 558 20.76 8.24 -13.21
C GLU A 558 19.70 7.52 -14.05
N SER A 559 18.53 7.28 -13.45
CA SER A 559 17.39 6.67 -14.13
C SER A 559 16.70 7.62 -15.10
N ASN A 560 16.76 8.93 -14.88
CA ASN A 560 16.12 9.91 -15.76
C ASN A 560 16.86 11.28 -15.78
N TYR A 561 17.85 11.40 -16.68
CA TYR A 561 18.60 12.65 -16.84
C TYR A 561 17.78 13.83 -17.39
N ASN A 562 16.53 13.65 -17.86
CA ASN A 562 15.69 14.79 -18.25
C ASN A 562 15.32 15.66 -17.02
N MET A 563 15.30 15.07 -15.82
CA MET A 563 15.07 15.78 -14.56
C MET A 563 16.08 16.94 -14.33
N LEU A 564 17.26 16.90 -14.95
CA LEU A 564 18.24 18.00 -14.91
C LEU A 564 17.75 19.30 -15.57
N GLU A 565 16.75 19.26 -16.45
CA GLU A 565 16.15 20.48 -17.05
C GLU A 565 15.36 21.30 -16.03
N ASP A 566 14.72 20.64 -15.05
CA ASP A 566 13.76 21.23 -14.12
C ASP A 566 14.39 21.53 -12.74
N LEU A 567 15.63 21.08 -12.49
CA LEU A 567 16.40 21.48 -11.32
C LEU A 567 16.96 22.90 -11.50
N ASP A 568 16.53 23.83 -10.66
CA ASP A 568 17.05 25.20 -10.68
C ASP A 568 18.41 25.28 -9.98
N MET A 569 19.47 25.39 -10.77
CA MET A 569 20.84 25.48 -10.29
C MET A 569 21.13 26.72 -9.42
N GLN A 570 20.19 27.67 -9.30
CA GLN A 570 20.26 28.78 -8.34
C GLN A 570 19.83 28.37 -6.92
N LEU A 571 18.99 27.35 -6.79
CA LEU A 571 18.53 26.82 -5.51
C LEU A 571 19.29 25.56 -5.09
N VAL A 572 19.66 24.70 -6.04
CA VAL A 572 20.26 23.38 -5.74
C VAL A 572 21.65 23.18 -6.32
N GLY A 573 22.24 24.22 -6.91
CA GLY A 573 23.49 24.11 -7.66
C GLY A 573 24.65 23.52 -6.86
N ARG A 574 24.75 23.84 -5.56
CA ARG A 574 25.78 23.25 -4.68
C ARG A 574 25.56 21.76 -4.45
N SER A 575 24.32 21.37 -4.15
CA SER A 575 23.89 19.98 -3.92
C SER A 575 24.10 19.08 -5.13
N ILE A 576 24.00 19.62 -6.35
CA ILE A 576 24.21 18.87 -7.60
C ILE A 576 25.67 18.91 -8.08
N LEU A 577 26.35 20.06 -8.01
CA LEU A 577 27.72 20.19 -8.57
C LEU A 577 28.80 19.59 -7.67
N SER A 578 28.64 19.62 -6.35
CA SER A 578 29.65 19.11 -5.41
C SER A 578 29.87 17.60 -5.54
N PRO A 579 28.83 16.73 -5.49
CA PRO A 579 29.00 15.28 -5.65
C PRO A 579 29.29 14.82 -7.09
N PHE A 580 29.17 15.67 -8.12
CA PHE A 580 29.25 15.27 -9.54
C PHE A 580 30.45 14.34 -9.85
N VAL A 581 31.65 14.73 -9.45
CA VAL A 581 32.89 13.97 -9.72
C VAL A 581 32.95 12.70 -8.91
N GLU A 582 32.48 12.73 -7.65
CA GLU A 582 32.49 11.59 -6.75
C GLU A 582 31.51 10.52 -7.23
N PHE A 583 30.28 10.91 -7.58
CA PHE A 583 29.28 10.02 -8.15
C PHE A 583 29.81 9.22 -9.35
N PHE A 584 30.34 9.88 -10.38
CA PHE A 584 30.89 9.18 -11.55
C PHE A 584 32.12 8.33 -11.21
N THR A 585 32.90 8.70 -10.19
CA THR A 585 34.07 7.93 -9.73
C THR A 585 33.67 6.67 -8.95
N GLU A 586 32.71 6.75 -8.02
CA GLU A 586 32.25 5.60 -7.22
C GLU A 586 31.46 4.61 -8.08
N ARG A 587 30.61 5.13 -8.96
CA ARG A 587 29.84 4.36 -9.95
C ARG A 587 30.72 3.41 -10.77
N GLU A 588 31.86 3.89 -11.27
CA GLU A 588 32.78 3.05 -12.08
C GLU A 588 33.40 1.90 -11.28
N LYS A 589 33.43 1.97 -9.93
CA LYS A 589 33.90 0.89 -9.06
C LYS A 589 32.85 -0.20 -8.80
N ILE A 590 31.56 0.13 -8.95
CA ILE A 590 30.44 -0.80 -8.71
C ILE A 590 30.15 -1.64 -9.96
N LEU A 591 30.33 -1.07 -11.16
CA LEU A 591 30.10 -1.79 -12.43
C LEU A 591 30.74 -3.20 -12.48
N PRO A 592 31.98 -3.43 -12.01
CA PRO A 592 32.58 -4.77 -11.91
C PRO A 592 32.04 -5.56 -10.70
N GLY A 593 30.74 -5.87 -10.71
CA GLY A 593 30.09 -6.67 -9.67
C GLY A 593 28.87 -6.05 -9.01
N LYS A 594 28.09 -5.22 -9.73
CA LYS A 594 26.73 -4.77 -9.32
C LYS A 594 25.98 -5.96 -8.73
N GLN A 595 25.59 -5.85 -7.47
CA GLN A 595 24.63 -6.76 -6.86
C GLN A 595 23.25 -6.14 -7.03
N GLU A 596 22.28 -6.96 -7.40
CA GLU A 596 20.89 -6.53 -7.42
C GLU A 596 20.46 -6.18 -5.99
N PRO A 597 19.83 -5.02 -5.76
CA PRO A 597 19.38 -4.64 -4.43
C PRO A 597 18.23 -5.56 -3.99
N HIS A 598 18.13 -5.81 -2.69
CA HIS A 598 17.21 -6.81 -2.12
C HIS A 598 16.51 -6.27 -0.86
N GLY A 599 15.26 -6.71 -0.64
CA GLY A 599 14.46 -6.32 0.51
C GLY A 599 13.60 -5.08 0.27
N MET A 600 13.42 -4.24 1.30
CA MET A 600 12.50 -3.10 1.28
C MET A 600 13.04 -1.83 0.60
N TYR A 601 14.31 -1.82 0.20
CA TYR A 601 15.01 -0.65 -0.34
C TYR A 601 15.34 -0.82 -1.83
N VAL A 602 14.34 -1.17 -2.62
CA VAL A 602 14.41 -1.42 -4.07
C VAL A 602 13.33 -0.59 -4.80
N ARG A 603 13.49 -0.35 -6.10
CA ARG A 603 12.51 0.39 -6.92
C ARG A 603 11.15 -0.33 -7.01
N THR A 604 11.15 -1.65 -6.96
CA THR A 604 9.97 -2.49 -7.24
C THR A 604 8.97 -2.62 -6.07
N VAL A 605 9.27 -2.07 -4.88
CA VAL A 605 8.29 -2.04 -3.76
C VAL A 605 7.29 -0.89 -3.84
N PHE A 606 7.52 0.06 -4.75
CA PHE A 606 6.65 1.21 -4.95
C PHE A 606 5.36 0.84 -5.71
N ASN A 607 4.23 1.40 -5.27
CA ASN A 607 3.01 1.40 -6.08
C ASN A 607 3.03 2.53 -7.12
N GLU A 608 2.02 2.55 -7.99
CA GLU A 608 1.87 3.56 -9.03
C GLU A 608 1.83 5.01 -8.51
N TYR A 609 1.47 5.25 -7.24
CA TYR A 609 1.41 6.60 -6.67
C TYR A 609 2.77 7.09 -6.18
N GLY A 610 3.66 6.17 -5.79
CA GLY A 610 4.95 6.44 -5.14
C GLY A 610 5.05 6.00 -3.67
N ASP A 611 4.05 5.28 -3.13
CA ASP A 611 4.09 4.71 -1.78
C ASP A 611 4.87 3.40 -1.74
N VAL A 612 5.62 3.15 -0.66
CA VAL A 612 6.17 1.81 -0.35
C VAL A 612 5.00 0.91 0.02
N SER A 613 4.65 0.03 -0.91
CA SER A 613 3.45 -0.78 -0.82
C SER A 613 3.70 -2.16 -0.22
N ALA A 614 4.95 -2.64 -0.23
CA ALA A 614 5.30 -3.97 0.22
C ALA A 614 5.01 -4.24 1.71
N GLU A 615 4.60 -5.48 1.99
CA GLU A 615 4.31 -5.99 3.32
C GLU A 615 5.51 -5.87 4.25
N ARG A 616 5.27 -5.34 5.46
CA ARG A 616 6.31 -5.04 6.43
C ARG A 616 5.76 -5.14 7.85
N GLY A 617 6.39 -6.00 8.65
CA GLY A 617 6.09 -6.13 10.08
C GLY A 617 6.51 -4.88 10.87
N ASN A 618 6.45 -4.94 12.19
CA ASN A 618 7.05 -3.90 13.03
C ASN A 618 8.45 -4.31 13.52
N LYS A 619 9.28 -3.31 13.78
CA LYS A 619 10.43 -3.40 14.70
C LYS A 619 10.24 -2.27 15.68
N LYS A 620 10.33 -2.57 16.98
CA LYS A 620 10.08 -1.58 18.03
C LYS A 620 11.14 -0.46 17.95
N GLU A 621 10.79 0.64 17.30
CA GLU A 621 11.53 1.89 17.39
C GLU A 621 11.33 2.48 18.79
N THR A 622 12.40 2.91 19.43
CA THR A 622 12.40 3.40 20.81
C THR A 622 12.69 4.88 20.95
N ASN A 623 13.13 5.55 19.88
CA ASN A 623 13.60 6.93 19.91
C ASN A 623 12.71 7.85 19.05
N PRO A 624 12.01 8.85 19.65
CA PRO A 624 11.31 9.88 18.90
C PRO A 624 12.26 10.76 18.07
N SER A 625 11.81 11.23 16.92
CA SER A 625 12.47 12.28 16.12
C SER A 625 12.21 13.67 16.70
N LEU A 626 12.79 13.97 17.88
CA LEU A 626 12.60 15.29 18.51
C LEU A 626 13.01 16.41 17.53
N PRO A 627 12.13 17.38 17.26
CA PRO A 627 12.39 18.45 16.33
C PRO A 627 13.27 19.50 16.99
N ASP A 628 14.38 19.83 16.34
CA ASP A 628 15.20 20.97 16.75
C ASP A 628 14.69 22.22 16.02
N ALA A 629 14.33 23.26 16.78
CA ALA A 629 13.80 24.50 16.22
C ALA A 629 14.85 25.28 15.40
N ASP A 630 16.14 24.99 15.61
CA ASP A 630 17.24 25.64 14.91
C ASP A 630 17.41 25.09 13.47
N ILE A 631 16.76 23.98 13.08
CA ILE A 631 16.77 23.51 11.66
C ILE A 631 16.02 24.44 10.71
N ILE A 632 15.15 25.32 11.23
CA ILE A 632 14.39 26.29 10.42
C ILE A 632 15.24 27.55 10.23
N GLU A 633 16.23 27.44 9.35
CA GLU A 633 17.11 28.54 8.98
C GLU A 633 16.44 29.54 8.02
N SER A 634 16.79 30.82 8.14
CA SER A 634 16.27 31.88 7.23
C SER A 634 16.54 31.60 5.75
N ALA A 635 17.72 31.08 5.39
CA ALA A 635 18.04 30.73 4.00
C ALA A 635 17.15 29.59 3.46
N GLY A 636 16.79 28.63 4.32
CA GLY A 636 15.82 27.59 3.99
C GLY A 636 14.41 28.16 3.76
N VAL A 637 13.96 29.05 4.66
CA VAL A 637 12.68 29.77 4.53
C VAL A 637 12.63 30.60 3.23
N ASP A 638 13.70 31.29 2.87
CA ASP A 638 13.79 32.07 1.62
C ASP A 638 13.68 31.17 0.38
N ALA A 639 14.33 30.00 0.38
CA ALA A 639 14.22 29.03 -0.72
C ALA A 639 12.80 28.43 -0.83
N TYR A 640 12.18 28.09 0.30
CA TYR A 640 10.78 27.70 0.36
C TYR A 640 9.84 28.82 -0.14
N ALA A 641 10.11 30.08 0.21
CA ALA A 641 9.32 31.22 -0.26
C ALA A 641 9.35 31.39 -1.78
N GLU A 642 10.50 31.15 -2.43
CA GLU A 642 10.60 31.12 -3.89
C GLU A 642 9.76 29.97 -4.48
N VAL A 643 9.93 28.75 -3.95
CA VAL A 643 9.15 27.56 -4.36
C VAL A 643 7.65 27.80 -4.25
N PHE A 644 7.17 28.25 -3.08
CA PHE A 644 5.74 28.47 -2.85
C PHE A 644 5.18 29.55 -3.78
N SER A 645 5.94 30.63 -4.01
CA SER A 645 5.55 31.70 -4.95
C SER A 645 5.50 31.20 -6.39
N SER A 646 6.43 30.31 -6.79
CA SER A 646 6.50 29.69 -8.11
C SER A 646 5.29 28.77 -8.38
N ILE A 647 4.89 27.97 -7.38
CA ILE A 647 3.70 27.10 -7.45
C ILE A 647 2.42 27.96 -7.50
N ALA A 648 2.28 28.95 -6.62
CA ALA A 648 1.12 29.84 -6.59
C ALA A 648 0.95 30.65 -7.89
N ALA A 649 2.05 31.11 -8.50
CA ALA A 649 2.04 31.80 -9.79
C ALA A 649 1.56 30.93 -10.96
N ARG A 650 1.71 29.60 -10.85
CA ARG A 650 1.17 28.61 -11.82
C ARG A 650 -0.26 28.16 -11.49
N GLY A 651 -0.87 28.67 -10.42
CA GLY A 651 -2.23 28.35 -10.01
C GLY A 651 -2.37 27.07 -9.16
N GLY A 652 -1.26 26.58 -8.60
CA GLY A 652 -1.28 25.54 -7.56
C GLY A 652 -1.43 26.12 -6.15
N THR A 653 -1.81 25.29 -5.19
CA THR A 653 -1.94 25.64 -3.76
C THR A 653 -0.88 24.92 -2.95
N CYS A 654 -0.09 25.65 -2.15
CA CYS A 654 0.89 25.04 -1.24
C CYS A 654 0.29 24.83 0.15
N LEU A 655 0.41 23.61 0.67
CA LEU A 655 0.05 23.24 2.03
C LEU A 655 1.28 22.68 2.76
N PHE A 656 1.31 22.83 4.08
CA PHE A 656 2.34 22.25 4.94
C PHE A 656 1.74 21.37 6.02
N SER A 657 2.26 20.15 6.11
CA SER A 657 1.88 19.06 7.03
C SER A 657 3.16 18.53 7.69
N PHE A 658 3.03 17.63 8.65
CA PHE A 658 4.17 17.07 9.37
C PHE A 658 4.48 15.59 9.02
N PRO A 659 5.73 15.15 9.22
CA PRO A 659 6.13 13.74 9.19
C PRO A 659 5.59 13.00 10.43
N PRO A 660 5.45 11.66 10.40
CA PRO A 660 5.08 10.89 11.58
C PRO A 660 6.19 10.88 12.63
N VAL A 661 5.78 10.76 13.89
CA VAL A 661 6.67 10.68 15.05
C VAL A 661 6.34 9.42 15.84
N SER A 662 7.34 8.58 16.12
CA SER A 662 7.19 7.50 17.10
C SER A 662 7.22 8.07 18.53
N ASP A 663 6.27 7.69 19.38
CA ASP A 663 6.32 7.99 20.82
C ASP A 663 7.46 7.23 21.55
N GLY A 664 7.93 6.13 20.96
CA GLY A 664 9.11 5.36 21.39
C GLY A 664 8.93 4.70 22.76
N ASN A 665 9.55 5.26 23.79
CA ASN A 665 9.32 4.90 25.20
C ASN A 665 8.77 6.08 26.03
N ALA A 666 8.36 7.19 25.40
CA ALA A 666 7.68 8.31 26.02
C ALA A 666 6.16 8.22 25.77
N SER A 667 5.36 8.97 26.52
CA SER A 667 3.93 9.17 26.19
C SER A 667 3.77 10.36 25.24
N LYS A 668 2.73 10.32 24.38
CA LYS A 668 2.33 11.46 23.53
C LYS A 668 2.22 12.77 24.33
N ASP A 669 1.58 12.72 25.51
CA ASP A 669 1.44 13.86 26.42
C ASP A 669 2.77 14.51 26.84
N ARG A 670 3.85 13.73 26.97
CA ARG A 670 5.17 14.24 27.36
C ARG A 670 5.86 14.95 26.20
N LEU A 671 5.69 14.43 24.98
CA LEU A 671 6.33 14.95 23.79
C LEU A 671 5.64 16.19 23.25
N ARG A 672 4.31 16.28 23.43
CA ARG A 672 3.44 17.28 22.83
C ARG A 672 3.98 18.72 22.86
N SER A 673 4.48 19.20 24.01
CA SER A 673 4.95 20.60 24.14
C SER A 673 6.04 20.98 23.14
N ASP A 674 6.92 20.03 22.80
CA ASP A 674 8.08 20.28 21.96
C ASP A 674 7.63 20.35 20.48
N TYR A 675 6.65 19.53 20.10
CA TYR A 675 6.04 19.55 18.77
C TYR A 675 5.07 20.73 18.59
N ASP A 676 4.21 21.04 19.57
CA ASP A 676 3.36 22.25 19.57
C ASP A 676 4.22 23.53 19.36
N SER A 677 5.41 23.57 19.99
CA SER A 677 6.37 24.68 19.85
C SER A 677 7.05 24.70 18.48
N PHE A 678 7.27 23.55 17.86
CA PHE A 678 7.81 23.45 16.50
C PHE A 678 6.78 23.87 15.45
N THR A 679 5.51 23.44 15.59
CA THR A 679 4.37 23.91 14.77
C THR A 679 4.32 25.44 14.74
N GLN A 680 4.31 26.08 15.92
CA GLN A 680 4.30 27.55 16.04
C GLN A 680 5.53 28.21 15.39
N LYS A 681 6.69 27.56 15.41
CA LYS A 681 7.90 28.08 14.77
C LYS A 681 7.80 28.02 13.24
N VAL A 682 7.26 26.95 12.68
CA VAL A 682 6.97 26.84 11.24
C VAL A 682 5.94 27.88 10.81
N GLU A 683 4.82 27.99 11.53
CA GLU A 683 3.78 29.01 11.27
C GLU A 683 4.34 30.44 11.27
N GLN A 684 5.18 30.78 12.26
CA GLN A 684 5.84 32.08 12.34
C GLN A 684 6.82 32.32 11.19
N SER A 685 7.60 31.30 10.81
CA SER A 685 8.57 31.40 9.72
C SER A 685 7.91 31.51 8.35
N PHE A 686 6.75 30.89 8.14
CA PHE A 686 6.00 30.94 6.89
C PHE A 686 4.89 32.01 6.86
N ALA A 687 4.78 32.83 7.92
CA ALA A 687 3.77 33.88 8.02
C ALA A 687 3.87 34.89 6.86
N GLY A 688 2.84 34.91 6.00
CA GLY A 688 2.77 35.78 4.83
C GLY A 688 3.35 35.18 3.54
N LEU A 689 3.90 33.96 3.59
CA LEU A 689 4.21 33.17 2.39
C LEU A 689 2.93 32.54 1.82
N PRO A 690 2.89 32.23 0.50
CA PRO A 690 1.73 31.59 -0.12
C PRO A 690 1.71 30.06 0.15
N CYS A 691 1.82 29.66 1.41
CA CYS A 691 1.72 28.28 1.87
C CYS A 691 0.96 28.21 3.21
N THR A 692 -0.01 27.31 3.31
CA THR A 692 -0.86 27.18 4.50
C THR A 692 -0.43 25.98 5.34
N VAL A 693 -0.01 26.20 6.59
CA VAL A 693 0.14 25.11 7.55
C VAL A 693 -1.26 24.59 7.92
N ILE A 694 -1.53 23.31 7.66
CA ILE A 694 -2.86 22.69 7.86
C ILE A 694 -2.92 21.73 9.05
N SER A 695 -1.77 21.35 9.61
CA SER A 695 -1.60 20.31 10.60
C SER A 695 -0.94 20.83 11.88
N ASP A 696 -1.07 20.11 12.99
CA ASP A 696 -0.21 20.26 14.17
C ASP A 696 0.76 19.07 14.26
N ALA A 697 2.06 19.34 14.38
CA ALA A 697 3.10 18.32 14.53
C ALA A 697 2.84 17.36 15.71
N ALA A 698 2.18 17.82 16.77
CA ALA A 698 1.84 16.99 17.92
C ALA A 698 0.76 15.94 17.62
N ASP A 699 -0.14 16.19 16.67
CA ASP A 699 -1.17 15.21 16.30
C ASP A 699 -0.56 14.03 15.53
N TYR A 700 0.58 14.24 14.86
CA TYR A 700 1.36 13.25 14.11
C TYR A 700 2.27 12.38 15.00
N ILE A 701 2.09 12.42 16.32
CA ILE A 701 2.70 11.45 17.27
C ILE A 701 1.86 10.17 17.30
N PHE A 702 2.47 9.05 16.90
CA PHE A 702 1.87 7.71 16.80
C PHE A 702 2.60 6.69 17.70
N PRO A 703 1.93 5.60 18.10
CA PRO A 703 2.56 4.54 18.89
C PRO A 703 3.74 3.86 18.19
N ALA A 704 4.81 3.57 18.94
CA ALA A 704 5.98 2.82 18.45
C ALA A 704 5.67 1.46 17.79
N SER A 705 4.49 0.88 18.03
CA SER A 705 4.04 -0.38 17.43
C SER A 705 3.72 -0.28 15.93
N VAL A 706 3.47 0.93 15.40
CA VAL A 706 3.13 1.16 13.99
C VAL A 706 4.31 1.65 13.14
N PHE A 707 5.55 1.42 13.61
CA PHE A 707 6.79 1.70 12.89
C PHE A 707 7.52 0.42 12.44
N TYR A 708 8.11 0.44 11.25
CA TYR A 708 8.73 -0.71 10.59
C TYR A 708 10.18 -0.93 11.00
N ASP A 709 11.06 0.05 10.78
CA ASP A 709 12.50 -0.11 11.04
C ASP A 709 13.23 1.17 11.46
N SER A 710 12.59 2.32 11.32
CA SER A 710 13.06 3.62 11.79
C SER A 710 11.90 4.46 12.31
N ARG A 711 12.22 5.49 13.08
CA ARG A 711 11.34 6.58 13.52
C ARG A 711 10.63 7.39 12.43
N TYR A 712 10.89 7.11 11.14
CA TYR A 712 10.22 7.73 10.00
C TYR A 712 9.39 6.73 9.18
N HIS A 713 9.75 5.44 9.19
CA HIS A 713 9.11 4.43 8.35
C HIS A 713 7.98 3.72 9.10
N MET A 714 6.73 3.97 8.70
CA MET A 714 5.56 3.34 9.30
C MET A 714 5.31 1.93 8.74
N THR A 715 4.56 1.10 9.47
CA THR A 715 3.92 -0.10 8.92
C THR A 715 2.78 0.30 7.96
N LEU A 716 2.18 -0.66 7.24
CA LEU A 716 0.98 -0.38 6.44
C LEU A 716 -0.20 0.12 7.30
N GLU A 717 -0.36 -0.42 8.51
CA GLU A 717 -1.34 0.09 9.50
C GLU A 717 -1.02 1.54 9.90
N GLY A 718 0.25 1.84 10.22
CA GLY A 718 0.68 3.19 10.56
C GLY A 718 0.48 4.20 9.42
N ALA A 719 0.77 3.80 8.19
CA ALA A 719 0.53 4.60 6.99
C ALA A 719 -0.96 4.95 6.82
N LYS A 720 -1.87 4.00 7.07
CA LYS A 720 -3.32 4.24 7.09
C LYS A 720 -3.72 5.24 8.18
N LEU A 721 -3.23 5.07 9.41
CA LEU A 721 -3.50 5.99 10.53
C LEU A 721 -3.01 7.42 10.26
N ARG A 722 -1.80 7.59 9.74
CA ARG A 722 -1.29 8.91 9.32
C ARG A 722 -2.10 9.51 8.19
N THR A 723 -2.50 8.71 7.20
CA THR A 723 -3.30 9.21 6.08
C THR A 723 -4.69 9.65 6.54
N GLN A 724 -5.30 8.96 7.50
CA GLN A 724 -6.56 9.38 8.12
C GLN A 724 -6.43 10.71 8.88
N GLN A 725 -5.32 10.94 9.60
CA GLN A 725 -5.05 12.24 10.22
C GLN A 725 -4.90 13.34 9.16
N LEU A 726 -4.09 13.11 8.12
CA LEU A 726 -3.90 14.06 7.02
C LEU A 726 -5.23 14.38 6.30
N ILE A 727 -6.10 13.39 6.11
CA ILE A 727 -7.45 13.59 5.55
C ILE A 727 -8.28 14.50 6.46
N ALA A 728 -8.24 14.31 7.78
CA ALA A 728 -8.97 15.15 8.73
C ALA A 728 -8.48 16.62 8.67
N ASP A 729 -7.18 16.85 8.60
CA ASP A 729 -6.57 18.18 8.49
C ASP A 729 -6.93 18.87 7.15
N LEU A 730 -6.87 18.13 6.04
CA LEU A 730 -7.30 18.60 4.72
C LEU A 730 -8.80 18.95 4.70
N ASP A 731 -9.66 18.13 5.30
CA ASP A 731 -11.10 18.39 5.40
C ASP A 731 -11.42 19.59 6.30
N ALA A 732 -10.66 19.77 7.38
CA ALA A 732 -10.75 20.92 8.27
C ALA A 732 -10.32 22.22 7.58
N SER A 733 -9.24 22.18 6.78
CA SER A 733 -8.76 23.33 5.99
C SER A 733 -9.83 23.83 5.00
N GLY A 734 -10.66 22.93 4.47
CA GLY A 734 -11.70 23.22 3.50
C GLY A 734 -11.20 23.54 2.09
N ILE A 735 -9.92 23.29 1.80
CA ILE A 735 -9.25 23.65 0.54
C ILE A 735 -9.62 22.68 -0.61
N LEU A 736 -9.86 21.41 -0.29
CA LEU A 736 -10.22 20.34 -1.25
C LEU A 736 -11.74 20.11 -1.39
N ARG A 737 -12.57 21.12 -1.12
CA ARG A 737 -14.05 21.02 -1.11
C ARG A 737 -14.72 21.33 -2.45
#